data_AF-A0AB39QIC4-F1
#
_entry.id   AF-A0AB39QIC4-F1
#
_cell.length_a   1.000
_cell.length_b   1.000
_cell.length_c   1.000
_cell.angle_alpha   90.00
_cell.angle_beta   90.00
_cell.angle_gamma   90.00
#
_symmetry.space_group_name_H-M   'P 1'
#
loop_
_entity.id
_entity.type
_entity.pdbx_description
1 polymer ?
#
loop_
_entity_poly.entity_id
_entity_poly.type
_entity_poly.pdbx_seq_one_letter_code
_entity_poly.pdbx_strand_id
1 'polypeptide(L)'
;MAFITPDEWDAHYANGKTFRYLGEAERRLLAEHAPAPDQGLALDVGCGLGELASHLADTGYTVDAVDFAPVAVNRAPTAPAVTYLVHDIERDGTDGLPHPAYDLITIRLAWAFIRDRTRVMNRLRERLRPDGTLVVITPVTTNVPDDRRDIALDEDELGRLCEGWRSAERHDADGLAFMVLRGPAPGRVTCAGKNKPSAHALTGAGVVVTDPTGRILLGWSRRRGVWELPGGKNDADEDFLATAVRELREETGLTAAPESARLLALFMDSTHGIPRMTAAVRITAHAGEPAVTEPHLTSRWEWHEVTDLPHLDQPLFTPSAHVIDTVWPGLLTGLPPVHRYPITPTTVPEADRQTREADGLRQAMADRLIEDGYVDAGSTIEAAVRHVPRHRFLPGVALADAYDAKKAPVTKQTPDGKTTSSVSAPWLQAVMLRDAALLPGDSVIEIGSGGYNAALLKEMVGPHGMVITIDIDPYVTDRARRFLDDTGYHQVRVHLGDGEQAPATLAGPGSVDAVVVTVEARDIPPAWINCLTEGGRLVVPLRIHGYTWSIAFTKRDGLLVADRFEVCGFVSLQGPGHRPDHTVQLRGGEITVRFADGTPTDTSRLEAALDMPRTERWTGVTIPGQAPFDKLMLWLATHLDTGFARLAVDKALDTGVLQPSKGSDAATLVRDDSLAHVLYRKISDDGDGLWEFGVHAYGPQADDLADTMADLVMAWNRTARESTPTLTIHPTHGHHLVESNPRVIRKPHADLAFDW
;
A
#
# COMPACT_ATOMS: atom_id res chain seq x y z
N MET A 1 1.31 -32.30 -45.90
CA MET A 1 2.13 -33.46 -46.29
C MET A 1 2.36 -34.30 -45.06
N ALA A 2 2.18 -35.62 -45.17
CA ALA A 2 2.19 -36.52 -44.03
C ALA A 2 3.58 -36.56 -43.38
N PHE A 3 3.58 -36.47 -42.06
CA PHE A 3 4.75 -36.48 -41.21
C PHE A 3 5.52 -37.79 -41.39
N ILE A 4 6.74 -37.77 -41.93
CA ILE A 4 7.57 -38.99 -41.91
C ILE A 4 7.98 -39.23 -40.46
N THR A 5 7.51 -40.33 -39.90
CA THR A 5 7.73 -40.79 -38.53
C THR A 5 9.01 -41.61 -38.42
N PRO A 6 9.57 -41.78 -37.21
CA PRO A 6 10.64 -42.75 -36.97
C PRO A 6 10.33 -44.14 -37.54
N ASP A 7 9.07 -44.59 -37.41
CA ASP A 7 8.61 -45.89 -37.92
C ASP A 7 8.69 -46.00 -39.46
N GLU A 8 8.42 -44.91 -40.19
CA GLU A 8 8.53 -44.87 -41.64
C GLU A 8 10.00 -44.84 -42.11
N TRP A 9 10.89 -44.21 -41.35
CA TRP A 9 12.33 -44.25 -41.60
C TRP A 9 12.95 -45.60 -41.26
N ASP A 10 12.54 -46.22 -40.15
CA ASP A 10 12.92 -47.58 -39.81
C ASP A 10 12.45 -48.57 -40.89
N ALA A 11 11.23 -48.43 -41.38
CA ALA A 11 10.72 -49.22 -42.50
C ALA A 11 11.51 -48.97 -43.80
N HIS A 12 11.93 -47.73 -44.07
CA HIS A 12 12.77 -47.39 -45.22
C HIS A 12 14.10 -48.16 -45.19
N TYR A 13 14.82 -48.08 -44.06
CA TYR A 13 16.10 -48.76 -43.91
C TYR A 13 15.94 -50.28 -43.82
N ALA A 14 14.93 -50.80 -43.10
CA ALA A 14 14.67 -52.23 -42.97
C ALA A 14 14.44 -52.93 -44.33
N ASN A 15 13.81 -52.23 -45.28
CA ASN A 15 13.59 -52.73 -46.64
C ASN A 15 14.84 -52.64 -47.56
N GLY A 16 16.01 -52.31 -47.01
CA GLY A 16 17.28 -52.27 -47.74
C GLY A 16 17.42 -51.09 -48.70
N LYS A 17 16.55 -50.09 -48.59
CA LYS A 17 16.66 -48.85 -49.36
C LYS A 17 17.74 -47.97 -48.72
N THR A 18 18.60 -47.41 -49.55
CA THR A 18 19.66 -46.47 -49.15
C THR A 18 19.52 -45.19 -49.96
N PHE A 19 20.04 -44.08 -49.42
CA PHE A 19 20.19 -42.84 -50.18
C PHE A 19 21.40 -42.90 -51.11
N ARG A 20 21.54 -41.84 -51.91
CA ARG A 20 22.67 -41.59 -52.80
C ARG A 20 24.00 -41.85 -52.07
N TYR A 21 24.81 -42.76 -52.63
CA TYR A 21 26.16 -43.05 -52.14
C TYR A 21 27.04 -41.80 -52.10
N LEU A 22 28.02 -41.78 -51.20
CA LEU A 22 28.96 -40.68 -51.04
C LEU A 22 29.90 -40.57 -52.25
N GLY A 23 29.66 -39.55 -53.08
CA GLY A 23 30.35 -39.33 -54.35
C GLY A 23 31.76 -38.77 -54.21
N GLU A 24 32.54 -38.84 -55.29
CA GLU A 24 33.93 -38.34 -55.33
C GLU A 24 34.00 -36.81 -55.16
N ALA A 25 33.04 -36.07 -55.73
CA ALA A 25 32.96 -34.62 -55.58
C ALA A 25 32.74 -34.20 -54.12
N GLU A 26 31.85 -34.90 -53.40
CA GLU A 26 31.59 -34.66 -51.96
C GLU A 26 32.86 -34.96 -51.13
N ARG A 27 33.54 -36.07 -51.38
CA ARG A 27 34.79 -36.46 -50.68
C ARG A 27 35.90 -35.44 -50.88
N ARG A 28 36.07 -34.97 -52.12
CA ARG A 28 37.08 -33.94 -52.45
C ARG A 28 36.80 -32.64 -51.71
N LEU A 29 35.55 -32.16 -51.73
CA LEU A 29 35.15 -30.93 -51.06
C LEU A 29 35.28 -31.03 -49.53
N LEU A 30 34.96 -32.19 -48.94
CA LEU A 30 35.21 -32.44 -47.52
C LEU A 30 36.71 -32.38 -47.18
N ALA A 31 37.56 -33.00 -47.99
CA ALA A 31 39.01 -32.95 -47.77
C ALA A 31 39.59 -31.52 -47.92
N GLU A 32 39.04 -30.72 -48.83
CA GLU A 32 39.48 -29.34 -49.08
C GLU A 32 39.00 -28.37 -48.00
N HIS A 33 37.72 -28.46 -47.61
CA HIS A 33 37.08 -27.46 -46.75
C HIS A 33 36.90 -27.92 -45.30
N ALA A 34 37.07 -29.19 -44.98
CA ALA A 34 36.97 -29.71 -43.62
C ALA A 34 38.06 -30.75 -43.32
N PRO A 35 39.35 -30.38 -43.43
CA PRO A 35 40.44 -31.29 -43.06
C PRO A 35 40.45 -31.56 -41.55
N ALA A 36 40.71 -32.81 -41.17
CA ALA A 36 40.77 -33.21 -39.77
C ALA A 36 41.97 -32.54 -39.06
N PRO A 37 41.74 -31.78 -37.96
CA PRO A 37 42.82 -31.36 -37.09
C PRO A 37 43.34 -32.54 -36.25
N ASP A 38 44.48 -32.36 -35.59
CA ASP A 38 44.99 -33.34 -34.62
C ASP A 38 43.93 -33.61 -33.55
N GLN A 39 43.50 -34.88 -33.43
CA GLN A 39 42.40 -35.31 -32.55
C GLN A 39 41.06 -34.60 -32.83
N GLY A 40 40.77 -34.33 -34.11
CA GLY A 40 39.53 -33.67 -34.53
C GLY A 40 38.28 -34.46 -34.18
N LEU A 41 37.24 -33.75 -33.73
CA LEU A 41 35.92 -34.30 -33.43
C LEU A 41 34.91 -33.88 -34.50
N ALA A 42 34.13 -34.83 -35.01
CA ALA A 42 33.05 -34.58 -35.96
C ALA A 42 31.70 -35.08 -35.43
N LEU A 43 30.63 -34.34 -35.71
CA LEU A 43 29.24 -34.78 -35.53
C LEU A 43 28.59 -34.98 -36.91
N ASP A 44 28.14 -36.18 -37.21
CA ASP A 44 27.37 -36.51 -38.44
C ASP A 44 25.89 -36.62 -38.10
N VAL A 45 25.09 -35.63 -38.49
CA VAL A 45 23.66 -35.50 -38.17
C VAL A 45 22.81 -36.08 -39.29
N GLY A 46 22.00 -37.09 -38.96
CA GLY A 46 21.26 -37.88 -39.93
C GLY A 46 22.20 -38.84 -40.67
N CYS A 47 23.02 -39.57 -39.91
CA CYS A 47 24.12 -40.38 -40.45
C CYS A 47 23.65 -41.58 -41.30
N GLY A 48 22.37 -41.97 -41.22
CA GLY A 48 21.81 -43.10 -41.93
C GLY A 48 22.56 -44.39 -41.63
N LEU A 49 23.07 -45.06 -42.68
CA LEU A 49 23.86 -46.29 -42.54
C LEU A 49 25.36 -46.03 -42.27
N GLY A 50 25.77 -44.79 -42.00
CA GLY A 50 27.12 -44.46 -41.52
C GLY A 50 28.20 -44.34 -42.60
N GLU A 51 27.83 -44.19 -43.87
CA GLU A 51 28.80 -44.07 -44.97
C GLU A 51 29.67 -42.81 -44.85
N LEU A 52 29.06 -41.65 -44.53
CA LEU A 52 29.79 -40.40 -44.32
C LEU A 52 30.62 -40.45 -43.03
N ALA A 53 30.03 -40.89 -41.93
CA ALA A 53 30.75 -41.08 -40.66
C ALA A 53 31.99 -41.96 -40.82
N SER A 54 31.90 -43.08 -41.56
CA SER A 54 33.05 -43.95 -41.82
C SER A 54 34.13 -43.24 -42.65
N HIS A 55 33.73 -42.47 -43.67
CA HIS A 55 34.69 -41.69 -44.45
C HIS A 55 35.40 -40.61 -43.61
N LEU A 56 34.66 -39.89 -42.75
CA LEU A 56 35.25 -38.88 -41.86
C LEU A 56 36.26 -39.51 -40.89
N ALA A 57 35.96 -40.70 -40.37
CA ALA A 57 36.88 -41.47 -39.55
C ALA A 57 38.17 -41.85 -40.31
N ASP A 58 38.06 -42.32 -41.55
CA ASP A 58 39.22 -42.64 -42.40
C ASP A 58 40.10 -41.40 -42.68
N THR A 59 39.51 -40.20 -42.65
CA THR A 59 40.23 -38.93 -42.82
C THR A 59 40.86 -38.37 -41.55
N GLY A 60 40.67 -39.03 -40.39
CA GLY A 60 41.32 -38.68 -39.13
C GLY A 60 40.41 -38.07 -38.05
N TYR A 61 39.10 -37.95 -38.28
CA TYR A 61 38.16 -37.53 -37.24
C TYR A 61 37.79 -38.67 -36.29
N THR A 62 37.54 -38.34 -35.02
CA THR A 62 36.67 -39.16 -34.16
C THR A 62 35.23 -38.66 -34.34
N VAL A 63 34.32 -39.55 -34.69
CA VAL A 63 32.99 -39.17 -35.19
C VAL A 63 31.89 -39.64 -34.24
N ASP A 64 31.03 -38.72 -33.82
CA ASP A 64 29.72 -39.05 -33.26
C ASP A 64 28.68 -38.99 -34.38
N ALA A 65 28.09 -40.13 -34.70
CA ALA A 65 27.16 -40.28 -35.81
C ALA A 65 25.74 -40.51 -35.26
N VAL A 66 24.86 -39.55 -35.47
CA VAL A 66 23.51 -39.54 -34.90
C VAL A 66 22.43 -39.72 -35.95
N ASP A 67 21.46 -40.58 -35.67
CA ASP A 67 20.23 -40.69 -36.45
C ASP A 67 19.06 -40.95 -35.49
N PHE A 68 17.87 -40.46 -35.83
CA PHE A 68 16.68 -40.69 -34.99
C PHE A 68 16.03 -42.05 -35.28
N ALA A 69 16.42 -42.73 -36.35
CA ALA A 69 15.96 -44.06 -36.73
C ALA A 69 16.87 -45.16 -36.16
N PRO A 70 16.42 -45.96 -35.18
CA PRO A 70 17.21 -47.05 -34.60
C PRO A 70 17.73 -48.06 -35.63
N VAL A 71 16.99 -48.35 -36.70
CA VAL A 71 17.42 -49.32 -37.73
C VAL A 71 18.65 -48.81 -38.50
N ALA A 72 18.79 -47.50 -38.69
CA ALA A 72 19.96 -46.91 -39.35
C ALA A 72 21.22 -47.13 -38.51
N VAL A 73 21.15 -46.74 -37.22
CA VAL A 73 22.22 -46.90 -36.22
C VAL A 73 22.64 -48.37 -36.05
N ASN A 74 21.67 -49.28 -35.92
CA ASN A 74 21.93 -50.71 -35.69
C ASN A 74 22.54 -51.43 -36.89
N ARG A 75 22.35 -50.90 -38.11
CA ARG A 75 22.88 -51.48 -39.35
C ARG A 75 24.16 -50.82 -39.83
N ALA A 76 24.58 -49.73 -39.18
CA ALA A 76 25.81 -49.05 -39.52
C ALA A 76 27.03 -49.96 -39.24
N PRO A 77 28.10 -49.86 -40.06
CA PRO A 77 29.28 -50.70 -39.89
C PRO A 77 30.03 -50.35 -38.60
N THR A 78 30.51 -51.36 -37.87
CA THR A 78 31.38 -51.13 -36.72
C THR A 78 32.72 -50.55 -37.16
N ALA A 79 33.03 -49.32 -36.73
CA ALA A 79 34.28 -48.62 -37.01
C ALA A 79 34.90 -48.11 -35.69
N PRO A 80 36.22 -48.30 -35.43
CA PRO A 80 36.83 -47.98 -34.13
C PRO A 80 36.76 -46.50 -33.72
N ALA A 81 36.67 -45.58 -34.69
CA ALA A 81 36.64 -44.13 -34.46
C ALA A 81 35.25 -43.51 -34.66
N VAL A 82 34.19 -44.32 -34.74
CA VAL A 82 32.80 -43.86 -34.91
C VAL A 82 31.92 -44.37 -33.78
N THR A 83 31.24 -43.45 -33.11
CA THR A 83 30.20 -43.73 -32.12
C THR A 83 28.83 -43.50 -32.76
N TYR A 84 28.07 -44.57 -32.99
CA TYR A 84 26.70 -44.47 -33.52
C TYR A 84 25.67 -44.35 -32.40
N LEU A 85 24.77 -43.37 -32.50
CA LEU A 85 23.80 -43.07 -31.46
C LEU A 85 22.40 -42.84 -32.04
N VAL A 86 21.41 -43.41 -31.37
CA VAL A 86 20.00 -43.03 -31.61
C VAL A 86 19.75 -41.70 -30.91
N HIS A 87 19.59 -40.63 -31.68
CA HIS A 87 19.39 -39.29 -31.14
C HIS A 87 18.56 -38.44 -32.10
N ASP A 88 17.45 -37.88 -31.61
CA ASP A 88 16.59 -36.97 -32.36
C ASP A 88 17.10 -35.53 -32.20
N ILE A 89 17.87 -35.05 -33.18
CA ILE A 89 18.45 -33.71 -33.15
C ILE A 89 17.38 -32.59 -33.06
N GLU A 90 16.15 -32.86 -33.51
CA GLU A 90 15.03 -31.91 -33.45
C GLU A 90 14.32 -31.88 -32.11
N ARG A 91 14.40 -32.94 -31.29
CA ARG A 91 13.64 -33.04 -30.04
C ARG A 91 14.54 -33.13 -28.82
N ASP A 92 15.55 -33.98 -28.88
CA ASP A 92 16.43 -34.27 -27.77
C ASP A 92 17.34 -33.08 -27.44
N GLY A 93 17.82 -33.02 -26.19
CA GLY A 93 18.80 -32.03 -25.76
C GLY A 93 20.20 -32.40 -26.22
N THR A 94 21.04 -31.41 -26.54
CA THR A 94 22.41 -31.67 -27.01
C THR A 94 23.35 -32.20 -25.91
N ASP A 95 22.90 -32.26 -24.66
CA ASP A 95 23.62 -32.85 -23.52
C ASP A 95 23.70 -34.39 -23.60
N GLY A 96 22.90 -35.01 -24.45
CA GLY A 96 22.98 -36.45 -24.74
C GLY A 96 24.09 -36.83 -25.72
N LEU A 97 24.82 -35.86 -26.28
CA LEU A 97 25.92 -36.12 -27.21
C LEU A 97 27.23 -36.41 -26.44
N PRO A 98 28.09 -37.35 -26.91
CA PRO A 98 29.31 -37.73 -26.19
C PRO A 98 30.30 -36.60 -26.00
N HIS A 99 30.40 -35.70 -26.98
CA HIS A 99 31.32 -34.58 -26.93
C HIS A 99 30.59 -33.23 -26.78
N PRO A 100 31.14 -32.30 -25.97
CA PRO A 100 30.50 -31.03 -25.69
C PRO A 100 30.56 -30.04 -26.88
N ALA A 101 31.56 -30.17 -27.76
CA ALA A 101 31.73 -29.35 -28.96
C ALA A 101 32.60 -30.06 -30.02
N TYR A 102 32.40 -29.72 -31.29
CA TYR A 102 32.97 -30.38 -32.47
C TYR A 102 33.76 -29.40 -33.35
N ASP A 103 34.78 -29.92 -34.03
CA ASP A 103 35.54 -29.21 -35.07
C ASP A 103 34.81 -29.24 -36.42
N LEU A 104 34.00 -30.28 -36.65
CA LEU A 104 33.16 -30.44 -37.83
C LEU A 104 31.76 -30.90 -37.43
N ILE A 105 30.72 -30.28 -38.00
CA ILE A 105 29.35 -30.79 -37.96
C ILE A 105 28.89 -30.98 -39.40
N THR A 106 28.43 -32.17 -39.77
CA THR A 106 27.91 -32.47 -41.10
C THR A 106 26.43 -32.80 -41.05
N ILE A 107 25.68 -32.34 -42.04
CA ILE A 107 24.27 -32.68 -42.27
C ILE A 107 24.12 -33.03 -43.74
N ARG A 108 24.14 -34.32 -44.06
CA ARG A 108 24.08 -34.79 -45.44
C ARG A 108 22.71 -35.36 -45.75
N LEU A 109 22.04 -34.78 -46.75
CA LEU A 109 20.70 -35.15 -47.24
C LEU A 109 19.57 -35.13 -46.19
N ALA A 110 19.86 -34.77 -44.94
CA ALA A 110 18.91 -34.76 -43.85
C ALA A 110 18.24 -33.39 -43.63
N TRP A 111 18.89 -32.28 -44.00
CA TRP A 111 18.41 -30.93 -43.65
C TRP A 111 17.01 -30.60 -44.18
N ALA A 112 16.68 -31.06 -45.39
CA ALA A 112 15.35 -30.87 -45.97
C ALA A 112 14.23 -31.49 -45.12
N PHE A 113 14.53 -32.56 -44.38
CA PHE A 113 13.58 -33.27 -43.52
C PHE A 113 13.45 -32.64 -42.12
N ILE A 114 14.36 -31.72 -41.75
CA ILE A 114 14.33 -31.07 -40.45
C ILE A 114 13.18 -30.05 -40.41
N ARG A 115 12.32 -30.14 -39.40
CA ARG A 115 11.14 -29.25 -39.23
C ARG A 115 11.49 -28.02 -38.42
N ASP A 116 12.04 -28.20 -37.22
CA ASP A 116 12.45 -27.06 -36.37
C ASP A 116 13.89 -26.62 -36.71
N ARG A 117 14.06 -26.16 -37.96
CA ARG A 117 15.36 -25.76 -38.53
C ARG A 117 16.03 -24.66 -37.71
N THR A 118 15.25 -23.70 -37.18
CA THR A 118 15.77 -22.61 -36.36
C THR A 118 16.35 -23.12 -35.04
N ARG A 119 15.62 -23.98 -34.32
CA ARG A 119 16.10 -24.58 -33.07
C ARG A 119 17.35 -25.43 -33.30
N VAL A 120 17.31 -26.31 -34.31
CA VAL A 120 18.45 -27.19 -34.64
C VAL A 120 19.67 -26.36 -34.99
N MET A 121 19.54 -25.37 -35.88
CA MET A 121 20.66 -24.52 -36.28
C MET A 121 21.30 -23.79 -35.10
N ASN A 122 20.50 -23.20 -34.22
CA ASN A 122 21.02 -22.50 -33.04
C ASN A 122 21.79 -23.43 -32.11
N ARG A 123 21.29 -24.66 -31.90
CA ARG A 123 21.96 -25.66 -31.06
C ARG A 123 23.25 -26.18 -31.69
N LEU A 124 23.28 -26.41 -33.00
CA LEU A 124 24.48 -26.85 -33.69
C LEU A 124 25.57 -25.77 -33.66
N ARG A 125 25.20 -24.49 -33.78
CA ARG A 125 26.13 -23.36 -33.61
C ARG A 125 26.78 -23.34 -32.22
N GLU A 126 26.02 -23.62 -31.17
CA GLU A 126 26.54 -23.71 -29.80
C GLU A 126 27.50 -24.90 -29.62
N ARG A 127 27.37 -25.94 -30.44
CA ARG A 127 28.21 -27.14 -30.40
C ARG A 127 29.41 -27.06 -31.34
N LEU A 128 29.62 -25.96 -32.06
CA LEU A 128 30.85 -25.74 -32.82
C LEU A 128 31.93 -25.11 -31.95
N ARG A 129 33.17 -25.59 -32.12
CA ARG A 129 34.37 -24.91 -31.57
C ARG A 129 34.62 -23.56 -32.27
N PRO A 130 35.43 -22.67 -31.67
CA PRO A 130 35.68 -21.31 -32.20
C PRO A 130 36.14 -21.20 -33.67
N ASP A 131 36.69 -22.25 -34.27
CA ASP A 131 37.06 -22.33 -35.70
C ASP A 131 36.39 -23.51 -36.43
N GLY A 132 35.36 -24.09 -35.81
CA GLY A 132 34.65 -25.25 -36.32
C GLY A 132 33.87 -24.95 -37.61
N THR A 133 33.63 -26.00 -38.37
CA THR A 133 32.93 -25.94 -39.66
C THR A 133 31.59 -26.66 -39.56
N LEU A 134 30.51 -26.04 -40.04
CA LEU A 134 29.27 -26.76 -40.31
C LEU A 134 29.09 -26.93 -41.82
N VAL A 135 28.93 -28.17 -42.25
CA VAL A 135 28.73 -28.53 -43.65
C VAL A 135 27.33 -29.09 -43.84
N VAL A 136 26.54 -28.44 -44.69
CA VAL A 136 25.23 -28.97 -45.13
C VAL A 136 25.34 -29.37 -46.58
N ILE A 137 25.01 -30.63 -46.87
CA ILE A 137 24.98 -31.17 -48.24
C ILE A 137 23.54 -31.54 -48.55
N THR A 138 22.88 -30.81 -49.45
CA THR A 138 21.44 -30.96 -49.68
C THR A 138 21.08 -30.89 -51.16
N PRO A 139 20.03 -31.59 -51.63
CA PRO A 139 19.50 -31.39 -52.97
C PRO A 139 18.93 -29.98 -53.12
N VAL A 140 18.98 -29.45 -54.34
CA VAL A 140 18.38 -28.16 -54.71
C VAL A 140 17.19 -28.36 -55.64
N THR A 141 16.15 -27.55 -55.47
CA THR A 141 14.87 -27.72 -56.18
C THR A 141 15.00 -27.63 -57.70
N THR A 142 16.03 -26.95 -58.21
CA THR A 142 16.35 -26.85 -59.65
C THR A 142 16.90 -28.14 -60.25
N ASN A 143 17.42 -29.05 -59.42
CA ASN A 143 18.08 -30.29 -59.86
C ASN A 143 17.27 -31.55 -59.51
N VAL A 144 16.04 -31.40 -58.99
CA VAL A 144 15.13 -32.52 -58.69
C VAL A 144 13.79 -32.35 -59.43
N PRO A 145 13.12 -33.44 -59.84
CA PRO A 145 11.79 -33.37 -60.43
C PRO A 145 10.75 -32.76 -59.49
N ASP A 146 9.65 -32.22 -60.04
CA ASP A 146 8.61 -31.50 -59.29
C ASP A 146 7.96 -32.33 -58.17
N ASP A 147 7.83 -33.65 -58.37
CA ASP A 147 7.28 -34.60 -57.40
C ASP A 147 8.24 -34.95 -56.25
N ARG A 148 9.47 -34.39 -56.26
CA ARG A 148 10.53 -34.59 -55.25
C ARG A 148 11.08 -33.28 -54.69
N ARG A 149 10.38 -32.16 -54.83
CA ARG A 149 10.84 -30.86 -54.29
C ARG A 149 10.86 -30.79 -52.77
N ASP A 150 10.10 -31.64 -52.09
CA ASP A 150 10.03 -31.76 -50.62
C ASP A 150 11.34 -32.25 -49.98
N ILE A 151 12.22 -32.88 -50.76
CA ILE A 151 13.53 -33.35 -50.31
C ILE A 151 14.68 -32.40 -50.72
N ALA A 152 14.36 -31.20 -51.18
CA ALA A 152 15.31 -30.23 -51.70
C ALA A 152 15.05 -28.82 -51.15
N LEU A 153 16.06 -27.96 -51.18
CA LEU A 153 15.93 -26.55 -50.81
C LEU A 153 15.84 -25.65 -52.05
N ASP A 154 15.07 -24.58 -51.96
CA ASP A 154 15.14 -23.47 -52.91
C ASP A 154 16.20 -22.44 -52.50
N GLU A 155 16.39 -21.42 -53.34
CA GLU A 155 17.40 -20.38 -53.10
C GLU A 155 17.09 -19.51 -51.88
N ASP A 156 15.82 -19.34 -51.53
CA ASP A 156 15.42 -18.60 -50.32
C ASP A 156 15.79 -19.37 -49.05
N GLU A 157 15.53 -20.68 -49.01
CA GLU A 157 15.90 -21.56 -47.90
C GLU A 157 17.42 -21.72 -47.77
N LEU A 158 18.16 -21.80 -48.88
CA LEU A 158 19.62 -21.76 -48.87
C LEU A 158 20.14 -20.41 -48.36
N GLY A 159 19.49 -19.31 -48.74
CA GLY A 159 19.79 -17.97 -48.23
C GLY A 159 19.63 -17.89 -46.71
N ARG A 160 18.51 -18.40 -46.18
CA ARG A 160 18.24 -18.48 -44.73
C ARG A 160 19.28 -19.33 -43.98
N LEU A 161 19.74 -20.42 -44.59
CA LEU A 161 20.77 -21.28 -44.01
C LEU A 161 22.10 -20.53 -43.79
N CYS A 162 22.43 -19.59 -44.68
CA CYS A 162 23.62 -18.73 -44.60
C CYS A 162 23.51 -17.60 -43.57
N GLU A 163 22.30 -17.23 -43.13
CA GLU A 163 22.11 -16.17 -42.14
C GLU A 163 22.72 -16.53 -40.79
N GLY A 164 23.33 -15.57 -40.10
CA GLY A 164 23.89 -15.80 -38.77
C GLY A 164 25.26 -16.49 -38.75
N TRP A 165 26.01 -16.42 -39.85
CA TRP A 165 27.39 -16.89 -39.99
C TRP A 165 28.30 -15.76 -40.46
N ARG A 166 29.57 -15.78 -40.05
CA ARG A 166 30.58 -14.83 -40.53
C ARG A 166 31.03 -15.14 -41.95
N SER A 167 31.11 -16.42 -42.30
CA SER A 167 31.38 -16.90 -43.66
C SER A 167 30.41 -18.00 -44.03
N ALA A 168 29.91 -17.96 -45.27
CA ALA A 168 29.08 -18.98 -45.87
C ALA A 168 29.50 -19.14 -47.34
N GLU A 169 30.04 -20.31 -47.68
CA GLU A 169 30.52 -20.64 -49.02
C GLU A 169 29.66 -21.75 -49.63
N ARG A 170 29.34 -21.65 -50.92
CA ARG A 170 28.55 -22.64 -51.66
C ARG A 170 29.39 -23.24 -52.77
N HIS A 171 29.41 -24.58 -52.82
CA HIS A 171 30.03 -25.37 -53.87
C HIS A 171 28.99 -26.33 -54.48
N ASP A 172 29.25 -26.81 -55.69
CA ASP A 172 28.45 -27.86 -56.34
C ASP A 172 29.14 -29.21 -56.14
N ALA A 173 28.39 -30.18 -55.63
CA ALA A 173 28.80 -31.57 -55.48
C ALA A 173 27.90 -32.48 -56.33
N ASP A 174 28.17 -32.53 -57.62
CA ASP A 174 27.42 -33.32 -58.61
C ASP A 174 25.90 -33.04 -58.54
N GLY A 175 25.55 -31.75 -58.57
CA GLY A 175 24.17 -31.25 -58.52
C GLY A 175 23.57 -31.11 -57.11
N LEU A 176 24.33 -31.38 -56.05
CA LEU A 176 23.97 -31.05 -54.66
C LEU A 176 24.58 -29.70 -54.26
N ALA A 177 23.86 -28.91 -53.46
CA ALA A 177 24.46 -27.75 -52.79
C ALA A 177 25.31 -28.23 -51.61
N PHE A 178 26.60 -27.90 -51.66
CA PHE A 178 27.56 -28.12 -50.59
C PHE A 178 27.84 -26.78 -49.90
N MET A 179 27.27 -26.60 -48.71
CA MET A 179 27.32 -25.35 -47.96
C MET A 179 28.36 -25.47 -46.84
N VAL A 180 29.35 -24.58 -46.82
CA VAL A 180 30.39 -24.49 -45.79
C VAL A 180 30.13 -23.24 -44.95
N LEU A 181 29.80 -23.42 -43.67
CA LEU A 181 29.39 -22.34 -42.77
C LEU A 181 30.37 -22.23 -41.61
N ARG A 182 30.88 -21.02 -41.35
CA ARG A 182 31.91 -20.75 -40.32
C ARG A 182 31.62 -19.51 -39.50
N GLY A 183 32.07 -19.56 -38.25
CA GLY A 183 31.99 -18.45 -37.29
C GLY A 183 30.54 -18.07 -36.99
N PRO A 184 29.84 -18.79 -36.10
CA PRO A 184 28.48 -18.42 -35.68
C PRO A 184 28.39 -16.96 -35.21
N ALA A 185 27.46 -16.20 -35.80
CA ALA A 185 27.20 -14.80 -35.49
C ALA A 185 25.70 -14.48 -35.62
N PRO A 186 24.83 -15.08 -34.79
CA PRO A 186 23.38 -14.83 -34.87
C PRO A 186 23.07 -13.35 -34.62
N GLY A 187 22.21 -12.76 -35.46
CA GLY A 187 21.76 -11.38 -35.30
C GLY A 187 20.89 -11.16 -34.06
N ARG A 188 20.74 -9.90 -33.62
CA ARG A 188 19.74 -9.53 -32.60
C ARG A 188 18.33 -9.61 -33.20
N VAL A 189 17.35 -10.03 -32.39
CA VAL A 189 15.93 -10.01 -32.78
C VAL A 189 15.53 -8.58 -33.14
N THR A 190 14.96 -8.38 -34.32
CA THR A 190 14.39 -7.11 -34.78
C THR A 190 12.87 -7.20 -34.85
N CYS A 191 12.18 -6.09 -34.55
CA CYS A 191 10.73 -6.00 -34.63
C CYS A 191 10.33 -5.22 -35.89
N ALA A 192 9.40 -5.75 -36.69
CA ALA A 192 8.86 -5.08 -37.86
C ALA A 192 7.37 -4.79 -37.69
N GLY A 193 6.92 -3.60 -38.11
CA GLY A 193 5.51 -3.23 -38.12
C GLY A 193 4.73 -3.91 -39.25
N LYS A 194 3.42 -4.11 -39.04
CA LYS A 194 2.48 -4.46 -40.12
C LYS A 194 1.95 -3.20 -40.82
N ASN A 195 1.30 -3.38 -41.97
CA ASN A 195 0.54 -2.33 -42.65
C ASN A 195 -0.49 -1.68 -41.71
N LYS A 196 -0.82 -0.40 -41.95
CA LYS A 196 -1.78 0.37 -41.15
C LYS A 196 -3.11 -0.40 -41.01
N PRO A 197 -3.60 -0.69 -39.80
CA PRO A 197 -4.84 -1.40 -39.59
C PRO A 197 -6.06 -0.54 -39.95
N SER A 198 -7.18 -1.17 -40.29
CA SER A 198 -8.47 -0.51 -40.44
C SER A 198 -9.02 -0.05 -39.07
N ALA A 199 -9.53 1.19 -39.01
CA ALA A 199 -10.17 1.72 -37.80
C ALA A 199 -11.49 0.96 -37.51
N HIS A 200 -11.59 0.37 -36.32
CA HIS A 200 -12.69 -0.53 -35.94
C HIS A 200 -13.21 -0.33 -34.51
N ALA A 201 -12.66 0.64 -33.77
CA ALA A 201 -13.03 0.91 -32.37
C ALA A 201 -13.16 2.41 -32.11
N LEU A 202 -14.02 2.77 -31.17
CA LEU A 202 -14.15 4.13 -30.63
C LEU A 202 -13.40 4.22 -29.31
N THR A 203 -12.44 5.14 -29.21
CA THR A 203 -11.69 5.40 -27.97
C THR A 203 -12.01 6.81 -27.45
N GLY A 204 -12.13 6.96 -26.14
CA GLY A 204 -12.35 8.26 -25.49
C GLY A 204 -11.98 8.26 -24.01
N ALA A 205 -11.97 9.44 -23.40
CA ALA A 205 -11.69 9.63 -21.98
C ALA A 205 -12.81 10.43 -21.30
N GLY A 206 -13.28 9.97 -20.14
CA GLY A 206 -14.16 10.73 -19.25
C GLY A 206 -13.36 11.27 -18.07
N VAL A 207 -13.62 12.53 -17.71
CA VAL A 207 -12.78 13.29 -16.79
C VAL A 207 -13.52 13.60 -15.49
N VAL A 208 -13.01 13.12 -14.37
CA VAL A 208 -13.48 13.52 -13.04
C VAL A 208 -12.61 14.66 -12.53
N VAL A 209 -13.25 15.78 -12.23
CA VAL A 209 -12.64 16.92 -11.54
C VAL A 209 -13.50 17.32 -10.36
N THR A 210 -12.86 17.70 -9.26
CA THR A 210 -13.52 18.18 -8.05
C THR A 210 -13.09 19.60 -7.71
N ASP A 211 -13.97 20.36 -7.10
CA ASP A 211 -13.62 21.65 -6.50
C ASP A 211 -12.90 21.45 -5.14
N PRO A 212 -12.40 22.53 -4.49
CA PRO A 212 -11.74 22.42 -3.19
C PRO A 212 -12.63 21.85 -2.05
N THR A 213 -13.95 21.85 -2.23
CA THR A 213 -14.92 21.30 -1.27
C THR A 213 -15.26 19.84 -1.53
N GLY A 214 -14.78 19.25 -2.64
CA GLY A 214 -15.00 17.86 -2.99
C GLY A 214 -16.19 17.62 -3.94
N ARG A 215 -16.89 18.68 -4.37
CA ARG A 215 -18.02 18.58 -5.31
C ARG A 215 -17.53 18.23 -6.71
N ILE A 216 -18.30 17.43 -7.44
CA ILE A 216 -17.98 16.97 -8.79
C ILE A 216 -18.58 17.89 -9.85
N LEU A 217 -17.83 18.16 -10.92
CA LEU A 217 -18.32 18.94 -12.06
C LEU A 217 -19.13 18.07 -13.02
N LEU A 218 -20.38 18.44 -13.30
CA LEU A 218 -21.22 17.81 -14.33
C LEU A 218 -21.80 18.85 -15.29
N GLY A 219 -21.89 18.47 -16.56
CA GLY A 219 -22.43 19.26 -17.65
C GLY A 219 -23.83 18.77 -18.03
N TRP A 220 -24.77 19.70 -18.21
CA TRP A 220 -26.11 19.35 -18.69
C TRP A 220 -26.16 19.35 -20.21
N SER A 221 -26.39 18.16 -20.79
CA SER A 221 -26.55 17.98 -22.23
C SER A 221 -28.02 18.08 -22.63
N ARG A 222 -28.49 19.26 -23.07
CA ARG A 222 -29.89 19.43 -23.52
C ARG A 222 -30.28 18.50 -24.68
N ARG A 223 -29.32 18.15 -25.54
CA ARG A 223 -29.56 17.28 -26.70
C ARG A 223 -29.83 15.83 -26.27
N ARG A 224 -29.11 15.34 -25.26
CA ARG A 224 -29.22 13.95 -24.77
C ARG A 224 -30.18 13.82 -23.59
N GLY A 225 -30.48 14.92 -22.90
CA GLY A 225 -31.30 14.94 -21.69
C GLY A 225 -30.61 14.25 -20.51
N VAL A 226 -29.28 14.35 -20.43
CA VAL A 226 -28.46 13.67 -19.41
C VAL A 226 -27.42 14.62 -18.82
N TRP A 227 -26.98 14.30 -17.59
CA TRP A 227 -25.76 14.85 -16.99
C TRP A 227 -24.54 14.06 -17.46
N GLU A 228 -23.45 14.75 -17.81
CA GLU A 228 -22.21 14.12 -18.27
C GLU A 228 -20.96 14.77 -17.69
N LEU A 229 -19.90 13.98 -17.54
CA LEU A 229 -18.57 14.50 -17.21
C LEU A 229 -17.98 15.22 -18.43
N PRO A 230 -17.03 16.15 -18.23
CA PRO A 230 -16.17 16.58 -19.31
C PRO A 230 -15.48 15.36 -19.95
N GLY A 231 -15.34 15.36 -21.27
CA GLY A 231 -14.62 14.29 -21.95
C GLY A 231 -15.10 14.00 -23.36
N GLY A 232 -14.20 13.46 -24.16
CA GLY A 232 -14.43 13.23 -25.57
C GLY A 232 -13.59 12.10 -26.15
N LYS A 233 -13.49 12.11 -27.48
CA LYS A 233 -12.82 11.05 -28.23
C LYS A 233 -11.33 11.36 -28.33
N ASN A 234 -10.51 10.32 -28.34
CA ASN A 234 -9.09 10.49 -28.63
C ASN A 234 -8.91 10.88 -30.10
N ASP A 235 -8.04 11.85 -30.36
CA ASP A 235 -7.52 12.10 -31.70
C ASP A 235 -6.35 11.17 -32.01
N ALA A 236 -6.17 10.84 -33.29
CA ALA A 236 -5.15 9.94 -33.86
C ALA A 236 -4.09 9.36 -32.88
N ASP A 237 -2.95 10.02 -32.72
CA ASP A 237 -1.80 9.56 -31.94
C ASP A 237 -1.83 10.04 -30.47
N GLU A 238 -2.97 10.57 -30.01
CA GLU A 238 -3.17 11.11 -28.66
C GLU A 238 -3.49 10.01 -27.64
N ASP A 239 -2.78 10.04 -26.50
CA ASP A 239 -3.10 9.14 -25.40
C ASP A 239 -4.33 9.61 -24.59
N PHE A 240 -4.82 8.74 -23.69
CA PHE A 240 -6.01 9.03 -22.89
C PHE A 240 -5.85 10.20 -21.90
N LEU A 241 -4.64 10.46 -21.41
CA LEU A 241 -4.40 11.53 -20.45
C LEU A 241 -4.36 12.89 -21.15
N ALA A 242 -3.67 12.96 -22.29
CA ALA A 242 -3.67 14.11 -23.17
C ALA A 242 -5.09 14.45 -23.64
N THR A 243 -5.86 13.43 -24.06
CA THR A 243 -7.28 13.57 -24.42
C THR A 243 -8.07 14.19 -23.26
N ALA A 244 -7.94 13.65 -22.05
CA ALA A 244 -8.66 14.15 -20.87
C ALA A 244 -8.34 15.62 -20.55
N VAL A 245 -7.07 16.01 -20.59
CA VAL A 245 -6.64 17.39 -20.32
C VAL A 245 -7.14 18.36 -21.40
N ARG A 246 -7.07 17.94 -22.67
CA ARG A 246 -7.58 18.72 -23.80
C ARG A 246 -9.08 18.93 -23.70
N GLU A 247 -9.85 17.86 -23.57
CA GLU A 247 -11.32 17.89 -23.49
C GLU A 247 -11.80 18.70 -22.28
N LEU A 248 -11.15 18.54 -21.12
CA LEU A 248 -11.47 19.37 -19.94
C LEU A 248 -11.35 20.86 -20.28
N ARG A 249 -10.27 21.26 -20.94
CA ARG A 249 -10.04 22.65 -21.34
C ARG A 249 -11.02 23.11 -22.42
N GLU A 250 -11.24 22.29 -23.43
CA GLU A 250 -12.08 22.62 -24.59
C GLU A 250 -13.54 22.75 -24.21
N GLU A 251 -14.07 21.93 -23.29
CA GLU A 251 -15.49 21.91 -22.93
C GLU A 251 -15.85 22.76 -21.70
N THR A 252 -14.91 22.99 -20.78
CA THR A 252 -15.16 23.70 -19.51
C THR A 252 -14.36 24.98 -19.34
N GLY A 253 -13.28 25.17 -20.11
CA GLY A 253 -12.31 26.24 -19.88
C GLY A 253 -11.34 26.00 -18.70
N LEU A 254 -11.53 24.93 -17.92
CA LEU A 254 -10.61 24.55 -16.84
C LEU A 254 -9.29 24.06 -17.41
N THR A 255 -8.19 24.50 -16.81
CA THR A 255 -6.84 24.09 -17.23
C THR A 255 -6.23 23.15 -16.21
N ALA A 256 -5.55 22.11 -16.69
CA ALA A 256 -4.87 21.14 -15.86
C ALA A 256 -3.50 20.81 -16.47
N ALA A 257 -2.50 20.57 -15.62
CA ALA A 257 -1.20 20.11 -16.08
C ALA A 257 -1.29 18.60 -16.40
N PRO A 258 -0.62 18.06 -17.43
CA PRO A 258 -0.65 16.63 -17.74
C PRO A 258 -0.32 15.74 -16.54
N GLU A 259 0.58 16.22 -15.67
CA GLU A 259 1.02 15.54 -14.45
C GLU A 259 -0.06 15.48 -13.37
N SER A 260 -1.18 16.19 -13.53
CA SER A 260 -2.35 16.12 -12.63
C SER A 260 -3.39 15.09 -13.08
N ALA A 261 -3.26 14.54 -14.29
CA ALA A 261 -4.16 13.52 -14.82
C ALA A 261 -3.74 12.13 -14.34
N ARG A 262 -4.72 11.33 -13.86
CA ARG A 262 -4.52 9.96 -13.36
C ARG A 262 -5.48 9.03 -14.08
N LEU A 263 -4.97 8.06 -14.82
CA LEU A 263 -5.77 7.00 -15.42
C LEU A 263 -6.10 5.95 -14.35
N LEU A 264 -7.38 5.73 -14.08
CA LEU A 264 -7.83 4.84 -13.00
C LEU A 264 -8.33 3.49 -13.51
N ALA A 265 -8.96 3.48 -14.68
CA ALA A 265 -9.48 2.28 -15.31
C ALA A 265 -9.69 2.48 -16.81
N LEU A 266 -9.73 1.38 -17.55
CA LEU A 266 -10.28 1.32 -18.90
C LEU A 266 -11.56 0.49 -18.87
N PHE A 267 -12.63 0.98 -19.50
CA PHE A 267 -13.85 0.22 -19.71
C PHE A 267 -13.95 -0.17 -21.16
N MET A 268 -14.39 -1.39 -21.42
CA MET A 268 -14.70 -1.87 -22.75
C MET A 268 -16.16 -2.32 -22.81
N ASP A 269 -16.88 -1.79 -23.79
CA ASP A 269 -18.24 -2.17 -24.12
C ASP A 269 -18.46 -2.17 -25.64
N SER A 270 -19.70 -2.38 -26.06
CA SER A 270 -20.10 -2.25 -27.46
C SER A 270 -21.35 -1.41 -27.56
N THR A 271 -21.35 -0.47 -28.51
CA THR A 271 -22.53 0.35 -28.81
C THR A 271 -22.80 0.28 -30.31
N HIS A 272 -23.99 -0.15 -30.71
CA HIS A 272 -24.39 -0.31 -32.12
C HIS A 272 -23.43 -1.18 -32.96
N GLY A 273 -22.82 -2.21 -32.35
CA GLY A 273 -21.88 -3.11 -33.03
C GLY A 273 -20.45 -2.56 -33.17
N ILE A 274 -20.15 -1.40 -32.60
CA ILE A 274 -18.81 -0.82 -32.57
C ILE A 274 -18.22 -1.05 -31.16
N PRO A 275 -17.07 -1.73 -31.04
CA PRO A 275 -16.30 -1.77 -29.79
C PRO A 275 -15.95 -0.36 -29.34
N ARG A 276 -16.29 -0.02 -28.09
CA ARG A 276 -15.94 1.26 -27.49
C ARG A 276 -15.09 1.03 -26.25
N MET A 277 -14.05 1.84 -26.11
CA MET A 277 -13.16 1.87 -24.97
C MET A 277 -13.18 3.27 -24.36
N THR A 278 -13.47 3.34 -23.06
CA THR A 278 -13.52 4.60 -22.30
C THR A 278 -12.49 4.56 -21.18
N ALA A 279 -11.61 5.55 -21.13
CA ALA A 279 -10.70 5.77 -20.03
C ALA A 279 -11.36 6.57 -18.91
N ALA A 280 -11.26 6.09 -17.67
CA ALA A 280 -11.57 6.87 -16.48
C ALA A 280 -10.34 7.67 -16.06
N VAL A 281 -10.40 9.00 -16.20
CA VAL A 281 -9.30 9.89 -15.83
C VAL A 281 -9.74 10.81 -14.70
N ARG A 282 -8.94 10.90 -13.64
CA ARG A 282 -9.13 11.87 -12.56
C ARG A 282 -8.10 12.99 -12.69
N ILE A 283 -8.56 14.23 -12.63
CA ILE A 283 -7.72 15.43 -12.59
C ILE A 283 -7.61 15.89 -11.14
N THR A 284 -6.41 15.81 -10.57
CA THR A 284 -6.16 16.06 -9.14
C THR A 284 -5.89 17.53 -8.81
N ALA A 285 -5.56 18.34 -9.82
CA ALA A 285 -5.33 19.77 -9.71
C ALA A 285 -5.73 20.46 -11.02
N HIS A 286 -6.46 21.57 -10.91
CA HIS A 286 -6.89 22.39 -12.04
C HIS A 286 -6.92 23.87 -11.65
N ALA A 287 -7.02 24.74 -12.64
CA ALA A 287 -7.16 26.18 -12.46
C ALA A 287 -8.18 26.76 -13.44
N GLY A 288 -8.92 27.78 -12.97
CA GLY A 288 -9.98 28.43 -13.72
C GLY A 288 -11.35 28.23 -13.08
N GLU A 289 -12.37 28.82 -13.69
CA GLU A 289 -13.77 28.62 -13.35
C GLU A 289 -14.47 27.94 -14.52
N PRO A 290 -15.34 26.94 -14.29
CA PRO A 290 -16.00 26.22 -15.36
C PRO A 290 -16.98 27.15 -16.08
N ALA A 291 -16.86 27.21 -17.40
CA ALA A 291 -17.71 27.98 -18.29
C ALA A 291 -18.11 27.14 -19.50
N VAL A 292 -19.26 27.45 -20.09
CA VAL A 292 -19.70 26.81 -21.33
C VAL A 292 -18.92 27.39 -22.50
N THR A 293 -17.95 26.64 -22.98
CA THR A 293 -17.16 26.96 -24.20
C THR A 293 -17.79 26.37 -25.45
N GLU A 294 -18.52 25.26 -25.31
CA GLU A 294 -19.20 24.54 -26.40
C GLU A 294 -20.73 24.49 -26.20
N PRO A 295 -21.45 25.61 -26.44
CA PRO A 295 -22.88 25.73 -26.12
C PRO A 295 -23.79 24.81 -26.95
N HIS A 296 -23.26 24.17 -27.98
CA HIS A 296 -23.97 23.23 -28.84
C HIS A 296 -23.94 21.79 -28.31
N LEU A 297 -23.05 21.47 -27.36
CA LEU A 297 -22.97 20.18 -26.67
C LEU A 297 -23.49 20.29 -25.24
N THR A 298 -23.00 21.27 -24.49
CA THR A 298 -23.30 21.46 -23.07
C THR A 298 -24.00 22.79 -22.83
N SER A 299 -25.08 22.78 -22.06
CA SER A 299 -25.89 23.98 -21.79
C SER A 299 -25.47 24.75 -20.55
N ARG A 300 -24.90 24.05 -19.57
CA ARG A 300 -24.33 24.61 -18.34
C ARG A 300 -23.48 23.56 -17.62
N TRP A 301 -22.57 24.05 -16.78
CA TRP A 301 -21.76 23.26 -15.87
C TRP A 301 -22.17 23.55 -14.43
N GLU A 302 -22.30 22.52 -13.61
CA GLU A 302 -22.69 22.62 -12.20
C GLU A 302 -21.78 21.77 -11.32
N TRP A 303 -21.50 22.26 -10.12
CA TRP A 303 -20.83 21.52 -9.06
C TRP A 303 -21.89 20.80 -8.23
N HIS A 304 -21.83 19.46 -8.19
CA HIS A 304 -22.76 18.62 -7.44
C HIS A 304 -22.07 18.00 -6.23
N GLU A 305 -22.79 17.88 -5.11
CA GLU A 305 -22.35 17.01 -4.02
C GLU A 305 -22.36 15.56 -4.50
N VAL A 306 -21.28 14.83 -4.24
CA VAL A 306 -21.13 13.43 -4.69
C VAL A 306 -22.28 12.56 -4.15
N THR A 307 -22.73 12.85 -2.93
CA THR A 307 -23.83 12.14 -2.25
C THR A 307 -25.19 12.35 -2.91
N ASP A 308 -25.37 13.38 -3.73
CA ASP A 308 -26.64 13.70 -4.37
C ASP A 308 -26.79 13.00 -5.73
N LEU A 309 -25.69 12.49 -6.30
CA LEU A 309 -25.70 11.83 -7.62
C LEU A 309 -26.68 10.66 -7.72
N PRO A 310 -26.85 9.78 -6.71
CA PRO A 310 -27.85 8.72 -6.73
C PRO A 310 -29.30 9.23 -6.74
N HIS A 311 -29.51 10.50 -6.41
CA HIS A 311 -30.82 11.15 -6.25
C HIS A 311 -31.11 12.19 -7.35
N LEU A 312 -30.27 12.29 -8.38
CA LEU A 312 -30.53 13.21 -9.50
C LEU A 312 -31.83 12.83 -10.23
N ASP A 313 -32.71 13.82 -10.42
CA ASP A 313 -33.97 13.66 -11.16
C ASP A 313 -33.75 13.29 -12.64
N GLN A 314 -32.57 13.61 -13.18
CA GLN A 314 -32.20 13.33 -14.57
C GLN A 314 -31.05 12.32 -14.66
N PRO A 315 -31.04 11.47 -15.70
CA PRO A 315 -30.06 10.39 -15.81
C PRO A 315 -28.65 10.90 -16.10
N LEU A 316 -27.66 10.10 -15.70
CA LEU A 316 -26.25 10.27 -16.08
C LEU A 316 -25.97 9.57 -17.42
N PHE A 317 -25.09 10.15 -18.22
CA PHE A 317 -24.55 9.49 -19.40
C PHE A 317 -23.79 8.22 -18.97
N THR A 318 -24.10 7.06 -19.56
CA THR A 318 -23.62 5.76 -19.07
C THR A 318 -22.09 5.66 -18.93
N PRO A 319 -21.26 6.10 -19.91
CA PRO A 319 -19.81 6.14 -19.72
C PRO A 319 -19.39 7.01 -18.54
N SER A 320 -19.99 8.20 -18.38
CA SER A 320 -19.71 9.09 -17.26
C SER A 320 -20.07 8.44 -15.91
N ALA A 321 -21.18 7.71 -15.85
CA ALA A 321 -21.59 6.98 -14.65
C ALA A 321 -20.57 5.90 -14.24
N HIS A 322 -20.02 5.14 -15.19
CA HIS A 322 -18.94 4.16 -14.91
C HIS A 322 -17.62 4.82 -14.47
N VAL A 323 -17.30 5.97 -15.06
CA VAL A 323 -16.14 6.77 -14.65
C VAL A 323 -16.32 7.29 -13.22
N ILE A 324 -17.51 7.80 -12.87
CA ILE A 324 -17.85 8.24 -11.51
C ILE A 324 -17.73 7.09 -10.51
N ASP A 325 -18.35 5.93 -10.80
CA ASP A 325 -18.28 4.73 -9.96
C ASP A 325 -16.86 4.17 -9.83
N THR A 326 -15.93 4.58 -10.70
CA THR A 326 -14.52 4.24 -10.52
C THR A 326 -13.83 5.07 -9.46
N VAL A 327 -14.22 6.33 -9.31
CA VAL A 327 -13.71 7.22 -8.27
C VAL A 327 -14.44 7.00 -6.94
N TRP A 328 -15.74 6.69 -6.98
CA TRP A 328 -16.56 6.37 -5.81
C TRP A 328 -17.30 5.04 -6.00
N PRO A 329 -16.63 3.89 -5.78
CA PRO A 329 -17.22 2.57 -5.99
C PRO A 329 -18.47 2.34 -5.15
N GLY A 330 -19.54 1.90 -5.80
CA GLY A 330 -20.82 1.60 -5.15
C GLY A 330 -21.71 2.82 -4.90
N LEU A 331 -21.28 4.03 -5.33
CA LEU A 331 -22.11 5.23 -5.26
C LEU A 331 -23.37 5.07 -6.13
N LEU A 332 -23.20 4.59 -7.36
CA LEU A 332 -24.29 4.42 -8.31
C LEU A 332 -24.71 2.94 -8.37
N THR A 333 -26.00 2.67 -8.17
CA THR A 333 -26.53 1.31 -8.26
C THR A 333 -27.19 1.06 -9.62
N GLY A 334 -27.18 -0.19 -10.08
CA GLY A 334 -27.86 -0.58 -11.32
C GLY A 334 -27.17 -0.16 -12.62
N LEU A 335 -25.85 0.08 -12.60
CA LEU A 335 -25.10 0.39 -13.82
C LEU A 335 -25.12 -0.78 -14.82
N PRO A 336 -25.19 -0.52 -16.14
CA PRO A 336 -25.05 -1.55 -17.17
C PRO A 336 -23.72 -2.31 -17.07
N PRO A 337 -23.63 -3.56 -17.52
CA PRO A 337 -22.39 -4.31 -17.48
C PRO A 337 -21.33 -3.73 -18.43
N VAL A 338 -20.10 -3.56 -17.95
CA VAL A 338 -18.92 -3.21 -18.74
C VAL A 338 -17.75 -4.11 -18.36
N HIS A 339 -16.84 -4.37 -19.29
CA HIS A 339 -15.56 -5.01 -18.96
C HIS A 339 -14.63 -3.94 -18.41
N ARG A 340 -14.39 -3.96 -17.10
CA ARG A 340 -13.52 -3.01 -16.39
C ARG A 340 -12.12 -3.58 -16.21
N TYR A 341 -11.13 -2.82 -16.65
CA TYR A 341 -9.71 -3.08 -16.46
C TYR A 341 -9.15 -2.01 -15.51
N PRO A 342 -9.08 -2.28 -14.19
CA PRO A 342 -8.53 -1.34 -13.24
C PRO A 342 -7.04 -1.12 -13.52
N ILE A 343 -6.59 0.13 -13.43
CA ILE A 343 -5.18 0.49 -13.54
C ILE A 343 -4.68 0.79 -12.14
N THR A 344 -3.89 -0.12 -11.58
CA THR A 344 -3.11 0.19 -10.37
C THR A 344 -2.14 1.30 -10.74
N PRO A 345 -2.09 2.43 -10.01
CA PRO A 345 -1.13 3.47 -10.27
C PRO A 345 0.28 2.88 -10.16
N THR A 346 0.96 2.64 -11.28
CA THR A 346 2.42 2.60 -11.30
C THR A 346 2.86 4.02 -10.99
N THR A 347 3.16 4.27 -9.71
CA THR A 347 3.91 5.43 -9.17
C THR A 347 4.12 6.54 -10.19
N VAL A 348 3.30 7.61 -10.13
CA VAL A 348 3.57 8.81 -10.92
C VAL A 348 4.81 9.49 -10.34
N PRO A 349 5.83 9.84 -11.14
CA PRO A 349 7.04 10.49 -10.67
C PRO A 349 6.77 11.98 -10.41
N GLU A 350 6.41 12.30 -9.17
CA GLU A 350 6.28 13.67 -8.69
C GLU A 350 7.63 14.09 -8.07
N ALA A 351 8.49 14.66 -8.93
CA ALA A 351 9.77 15.30 -8.62
C ALA A 351 10.77 14.46 -7.78
N ASP A 352 11.63 13.73 -8.48
CA ASP A 352 12.75 12.89 -8.03
C ASP A 352 13.54 13.40 -6.79
N ARG A 353 13.65 14.71 -6.58
CA ARG A 353 14.31 15.30 -5.40
C ARG A 353 13.41 15.35 -4.15
N GLN A 354 12.16 15.78 -4.31
CA GLN A 354 11.21 15.88 -3.19
C GLN A 354 10.78 14.50 -2.71
N THR A 355 10.65 13.53 -3.63
CA THR A 355 10.43 12.12 -3.28
C THR A 355 11.62 11.57 -2.48
N ARG A 356 12.87 11.79 -2.92
CA ARG A 356 14.07 11.38 -2.17
C ARG A 356 14.18 12.05 -0.80
N GLU A 357 13.84 13.34 -0.71
CA GLU A 357 13.84 14.07 0.57
C GLU A 357 12.77 13.55 1.52
N ALA A 358 11.54 13.35 1.03
CA ALA A 358 10.44 12.79 1.81
C ALA A 358 10.73 11.36 2.27
N ASP A 359 11.38 10.55 1.44
CA ASP A 359 11.83 9.20 1.79
C ASP A 359 12.91 9.26 2.87
N GLY A 360 13.92 10.11 2.71
CA GLY A 360 14.99 10.31 3.70
C GLY A 360 14.44 10.74 5.06
N LEU A 361 13.52 11.71 5.08
CA LEU A 361 12.86 12.18 6.31
C LEU A 361 11.96 11.11 6.93
N ARG A 362 11.27 10.29 6.12
CA ARG A 362 10.49 9.15 6.61
C ARG A 362 11.37 8.11 7.31
N GLN A 363 12.52 7.78 6.70
CA GLN A 363 13.47 6.85 7.31
C GLN A 363 14.03 7.43 8.63
N ALA A 364 14.44 8.71 8.63
CA ALA A 364 14.96 9.37 9.82
C ALA A 364 13.92 9.47 10.95
N MET A 365 12.64 9.69 10.62
CA MET A 365 11.55 9.66 11.59
C MET A 365 11.42 8.25 12.22
N ALA A 366 11.46 7.19 11.40
CA ALA A 366 11.41 5.81 11.91
C ALA A 366 12.62 5.49 12.80
N ASP A 367 13.83 5.89 12.38
CA ASP A 367 15.05 5.73 13.19
C ASP A 367 14.90 6.44 14.54
N ARG A 368 14.35 7.66 14.53
CA ARG A 368 14.14 8.43 15.76
C ARG A 368 13.13 7.77 16.70
N LEU A 369 12.06 7.19 16.16
CA LEU A 369 11.07 6.45 16.97
C LEU A 369 11.68 5.21 17.63
N ILE A 370 12.67 4.59 17.00
CA ILE A 370 13.41 3.46 17.57
C ILE A 370 14.40 3.94 18.64
N GLU A 371 15.18 4.99 18.35
CA GLU A 371 16.13 5.60 19.31
C GLU A 371 15.43 6.06 20.59
N ASP A 372 14.25 6.66 20.47
CA ASP A 372 13.46 7.13 21.60
C ASP A 372 12.67 6.01 22.31
N GLY A 373 12.75 4.76 21.82
CA GLY A 373 12.15 3.57 22.44
C GLY A 373 10.64 3.43 22.24
N TYR A 374 10.05 4.11 21.26
CA TYR A 374 8.63 3.99 20.93
C TYR A 374 8.33 2.81 20.01
N VAL A 375 9.32 2.38 19.21
CA VAL A 375 9.22 1.28 18.24
C VAL A 375 10.40 0.34 18.40
N ASP A 376 10.13 -0.98 18.41
CA ASP A 376 11.20 -1.98 18.40
C ASP A 376 11.79 -2.15 16.99
N ALA A 377 13.12 -2.23 16.91
CA ALA A 377 13.81 -2.49 15.64
C ALA A 377 13.45 -3.88 15.07
N GLY A 378 13.16 -3.94 13.78
CA GLY A 378 12.69 -5.13 13.06
C GLY A 378 11.19 -5.40 13.23
N SER A 379 10.43 -4.56 13.91
CA SER A 379 8.99 -4.76 14.12
C SER A 379 8.16 -4.45 12.87
N THR A 380 6.94 -4.98 12.82
CA THR A 380 5.95 -4.63 11.80
C THR A 380 5.56 -3.15 11.84
N ILE A 381 5.62 -2.52 13.03
CA ILE A 381 5.37 -1.09 13.21
C ILE A 381 6.46 -0.26 12.51
N GLU A 382 7.73 -0.63 12.67
CA GLU A 382 8.83 0.01 11.95
C GLU A 382 8.60 -0.10 10.44
N ALA A 383 8.29 -1.30 9.93
CA ALA A 383 8.06 -1.52 8.52
C ALA A 383 6.91 -0.64 7.99
N ALA A 384 5.79 -0.57 8.71
CA ALA A 384 4.64 0.26 8.36
C ALA A 384 5.01 1.76 8.33
N VAL A 385 5.69 2.27 9.35
CA VAL A 385 6.10 3.68 9.43
C VAL A 385 7.11 4.05 8.33
N ARG A 386 8.03 3.13 7.98
CA ARG A 386 8.96 3.31 6.86
C ARG A 386 8.28 3.23 5.49
N HIS A 387 7.12 2.58 5.40
CA HIS A 387 6.39 2.38 4.15
C HIS A 387 5.37 3.49 3.86
N VAL A 388 4.50 3.82 4.82
CA VAL A 388 3.37 4.75 4.61
C VAL A 388 3.86 6.20 4.43
N PRO A 389 3.55 6.88 3.30
CA PRO A 389 4.05 8.22 3.03
C PRO A 389 3.25 9.30 3.76
N ARG A 390 3.55 9.52 5.06
CA ARG A 390 2.83 10.45 5.96
C ARG A 390 2.54 11.83 5.35
N HIS A 391 3.50 12.43 4.64
CA HIS A 391 3.37 13.73 3.99
C HIS A 391 2.21 13.81 2.98
N ARG A 392 1.82 12.70 2.35
CA ARG A 392 0.67 12.65 1.41
C ARG A 392 -0.66 12.88 2.11
N PHE A 393 -0.74 12.55 3.40
CA PHE A 393 -1.89 12.82 4.25
C PHE A 393 -1.85 14.21 4.88
N LEU A 394 -0.88 15.07 4.51
CA LEU A 394 -0.63 16.39 5.08
C LEU A 394 -0.27 17.43 3.99
N PRO A 395 -1.13 17.64 2.96
CA PRO A 395 -0.86 18.66 1.96
C PRO A 395 -0.75 20.06 2.61
N GLY A 396 0.23 20.85 2.16
CA GLY A 396 0.50 22.19 2.66
C GLY A 396 1.38 22.25 3.92
N VAL A 397 1.73 21.11 4.52
CA VAL A 397 2.68 21.04 5.64
C VAL A 397 4.10 20.82 5.09
N ALA A 398 5.08 21.52 5.64
CA ALA A 398 6.48 21.31 5.28
C ALA A 398 6.91 19.86 5.57
N LEU A 399 7.74 19.25 4.71
CA LEU A 399 8.16 17.84 4.88
C LEU A 399 8.83 17.58 6.24
N ALA A 400 9.67 18.51 6.70
CA ALA A 400 10.31 18.42 8.01
C ALA A 400 9.28 18.37 9.15
N ASP A 401 8.18 19.10 9.05
CA ASP A 401 7.11 19.11 10.05
C ASP A 401 6.20 17.89 9.94
N ALA A 402 5.98 17.39 8.71
CA ALA A 402 5.20 16.18 8.47
C ALA A 402 5.89 14.94 9.04
N TYR A 403 7.22 14.91 9.07
CA TYR A 403 8.04 13.81 9.57
C TYR A 403 8.73 14.09 10.91
N ASP A 404 8.39 15.19 11.59
CA ASP A 404 8.81 15.40 12.97
C ASP A 404 8.08 14.40 13.87
N ALA A 405 8.84 13.59 14.61
CA ALA A 405 8.31 12.51 15.43
C ALA A 405 7.32 12.99 16.51
N LYS A 406 7.34 14.27 16.89
CA LYS A 406 6.56 14.88 17.98
C LYS A 406 5.49 15.87 17.54
N LYS A 407 5.47 16.29 16.26
CA LYS A 407 4.46 17.24 15.78
C LYS A 407 3.15 16.56 15.38
N ALA A 408 2.05 17.21 15.74
CA ALA A 408 0.70 16.85 15.32
C ALA A 408 0.06 18.00 14.51
N PRO A 409 0.31 18.09 13.19
CA PRO A 409 -0.21 19.19 12.38
C PRO A 409 -1.75 19.24 12.38
N VAL A 410 -2.28 20.43 12.58
CA VAL A 410 -3.72 20.70 12.55
C VAL A 410 -4.23 20.67 11.11
N THR A 411 -5.34 19.97 10.88
CA THR A 411 -5.96 19.81 9.56
C THR A 411 -7.30 20.54 9.44
N LYS A 412 -7.99 20.77 10.55
CA LYS A 412 -9.24 21.54 10.59
C LYS A 412 -9.40 22.30 11.90
N GLN A 413 -9.89 23.53 11.79
CA GLN A 413 -10.32 24.37 12.90
C GLN A 413 -11.71 24.93 12.62
N THR A 414 -12.44 25.24 13.67
CA THR A 414 -13.68 26.02 13.61
C THR A 414 -13.38 27.51 13.42
N PRO A 415 -14.36 28.34 13.02
CA PRO A 415 -14.17 29.78 12.81
C PRO A 415 -13.67 30.57 14.02
N ASP A 416 -13.96 30.09 15.25
CA ASP A 416 -13.47 30.63 16.52
C ASP A 416 -12.06 30.12 16.89
N GLY A 417 -11.40 29.38 16.01
CA GLY A 417 -10.01 28.93 16.15
C GLY A 417 -9.82 27.63 16.94
N LYS A 418 -10.90 26.95 17.36
CA LYS A 418 -10.80 25.67 18.04
C LYS A 418 -10.42 24.57 17.06
N THR A 419 -9.37 23.81 17.40
CA THR A 419 -8.93 22.66 16.60
C THR A 419 -9.94 21.51 16.71
N THR A 420 -10.39 21.00 15.56
CA THR A 420 -11.32 19.88 15.47
C THR A 420 -10.75 18.64 14.80
N SER A 421 -9.65 18.79 14.05
CA SER A 421 -8.94 17.66 13.43
C SER A 421 -7.44 17.96 13.34
N SER A 422 -6.63 16.93 13.53
CA SER A 422 -5.18 16.93 13.32
C SER A 422 -4.72 15.52 12.91
N VAL A 423 -3.53 15.42 12.32
CA VAL A 423 -2.86 14.12 12.19
C VAL A 423 -1.96 13.95 13.40
N SER A 424 -2.27 12.97 14.26
CA SER A 424 -1.55 12.73 15.52
C SER A 424 -0.06 12.53 15.33
N ALA A 425 0.73 12.88 16.36
CA ALA A 425 2.18 12.78 16.30
C ALA A 425 2.65 11.32 16.08
N PRO A 426 3.69 11.08 15.27
CA PRO A 426 4.18 9.73 14.96
C PRO A 426 4.49 8.88 16.21
N TRP A 427 5.11 9.46 17.24
CA TRP A 427 5.43 8.72 18.48
C TRP A 427 4.20 8.12 19.16
N LEU A 428 3.11 8.89 19.22
CA LEU A 428 1.89 8.48 19.89
C LEU A 428 1.13 7.44 19.07
N GLN A 429 1.11 7.59 17.73
CA GLN A 429 0.55 6.57 16.84
C GLN A 429 1.32 5.25 16.93
N ALA A 430 2.65 5.29 16.99
CA ALA A 430 3.47 4.10 17.19
C ALA A 430 3.17 3.40 18.52
N VAL A 431 3.06 4.15 19.62
CA VAL A 431 2.66 3.62 20.93
C VAL A 431 1.29 2.96 20.88
N MET A 432 0.30 3.62 20.26
CA MET A 432 -1.05 3.07 20.13
C MET A 432 -1.10 1.82 19.26
N LEU A 433 -0.33 1.76 18.17
CA LEU A 433 -0.22 0.57 17.30
C LEU A 433 0.42 -0.61 18.04
N ARG A 434 1.47 -0.36 18.83
CA ARG A 434 2.09 -1.36 19.70
C ARG A 434 1.08 -1.91 20.70
N ASP A 435 0.35 -1.02 21.35
CA ASP A 435 -0.59 -1.38 22.40
C ASP A 435 -1.83 -2.11 21.86
N ALA A 436 -2.23 -1.81 20.62
CA ALA A 436 -3.26 -2.53 19.88
C ALA A 436 -2.89 -3.99 19.56
N ALA A 437 -1.58 -4.32 19.57
CA ALA A 437 -1.07 -5.69 19.45
C ALA A 437 -1.64 -6.49 18.25
N LEU A 438 -1.79 -5.80 17.10
CA LEU A 438 -2.42 -6.35 15.90
C LEU A 438 -1.61 -7.48 15.26
N LEU A 439 -2.32 -8.46 14.73
CA LEU A 439 -1.79 -9.59 13.96
C LEU A 439 -2.26 -9.52 12.49
N PRO A 440 -1.50 -10.13 11.56
CA PRO A 440 -1.95 -10.26 10.17
C PRO A 440 -3.28 -11.02 10.08
N GLY A 441 -4.25 -10.44 9.38
CA GLY A 441 -5.61 -10.97 9.22
C GLY A 441 -6.65 -10.37 10.17
N ASP A 442 -6.24 -9.61 11.18
CA ASP A 442 -7.14 -9.00 12.15
C ASP A 442 -8.14 -8.02 11.52
N SER A 443 -9.30 -7.89 12.18
CA SER A 443 -10.33 -6.91 11.88
C SER A 443 -10.27 -5.74 12.87
N VAL A 444 -10.13 -4.52 12.34
CA VAL A 444 -9.92 -3.31 13.16
C VAL A 444 -10.94 -2.22 12.82
N ILE A 445 -11.47 -1.59 13.86
CA ILE A 445 -12.23 -0.34 13.74
C ILE A 445 -11.40 0.81 14.31
N GLU A 446 -11.18 1.84 13.51
CA GLU A 446 -10.65 3.12 13.94
C GLU A 446 -11.79 4.15 14.12
N ILE A 447 -11.73 4.92 15.21
CA ILE A 447 -12.66 6.02 15.50
C ILE A 447 -11.89 7.34 15.55
N GLY A 448 -12.30 8.30 14.72
CA GLY A 448 -11.51 9.47 14.38
C GLY A 448 -10.64 9.15 13.17
N SER A 449 -10.92 9.77 12.02
CA SER A 449 -10.21 9.46 10.78
C SER A 449 -9.21 10.56 10.41
N GLY A 450 -8.06 10.14 9.91
CA GLY A 450 -7.12 11.05 9.24
C GLY A 450 -6.48 10.44 7.99
N GLY A 451 -6.91 9.23 7.62
CA GLY A 451 -6.31 8.38 6.58
C GLY A 451 -4.96 7.77 6.98
N TYR A 452 -4.04 8.56 7.55
CA TYR A 452 -2.67 8.09 7.81
C TYR A 452 -2.60 6.90 8.78
N ASN A 453 -3.28 6.97 9.92
CA ASN A 453 -3.28 5.88 10.88
C ASN A 453 -4.04 4.65 10.35
N ALA A 454 -5.14 4.86 9.61
CA ALA A 454 -5.81 3.77 8.89
C ALA A 454 -4.90 3.04 7.89
N ALA A 455 -4.02 3.77 7.19
CA ALA A 455 -3.00 3.16 6.32
C ALA A 455 -1.97 2.36 7.12
N LEU A 456 -1.49 2.89 8.26
CA LEU A 456 -0.61 2.14 9.16
C LEU A 456 -1.29 0.86 9.69
N LEU A 457 -2.53 0.95 10.18
CA LEU A 457 -3.32 -0.20 10.61
C LEU A 457 -3.43 -1.24 9.50
N LYS A 458 -3.61 -0.79 8.25
CA LYS A 458 -3.72 -1.68 7.10
C LYS A 458 -2.42 -2.41 6.77
N GLU A 459 -1.26 -1.76 6.94
CA GLU A 459 0.05 -2.42 6.86
C GLU A 459 0.19 -3.48 7.96
N MET A 460 -0.26 -3.20 9.18
CA MET A 460 -0.17 -4.14 10.31
C MET A 460 -0.98 -5.41 10.10
N VAL A 461 -2.24 -5.28 9.67
CA VAL A 461 -3.14 -6.43 9.48
C VAL A 461 -2.96 -7.11 8.12
N GLY A 462 -2.18 -6.51 7.21
CA GLY A 462 -1.87 -7.06 5.91
C GLY A 462 -3.06 -7.15 4.94
N PRO A 463 -2.87 -7.77 3.76
CA PRO A 463 -3.84 -7.74 2.68
C PRO A 463 -5.19 -8.36 3.05
N HIS A 464 -5.19 -9.41 3.88
CA HIS A 464 -6.39 -10.14 4.29
C HIS A 464 -7.11 -9.56 5.52
N GLY A 465 -6.45 -8.71 6.31
CA GLY A 465 -7.09 -8.04 7.43
C GLY A 465 -8.03 -6.93 6.99
N MET A 466 -8.98 -6.56 7.86
CA MET A 466 -10.00 -5.55 7.58
C MET A 466 -9.74 -4.29 8.40
N VAL A 467 -9.83 -3.12 7.78
CA VAL A 467 -9.77 -1.83 8.47
C VAL A 467 -10.99 -1.01 8.09
N ILE A 468 -11.77 -0.61 9.09
CA ILE A 468 -12.87 0.36 8.98
C ILE A 468 -12.45 1.60 9.76
N THR A 469 -12.45 2.78 9.14
CA THR A 469 -12.14 4.05 9.82
C THR A 469 -13.36 4.97 9.78
N ILE A 470 -13.71 5.55 10.92
CA ILE A 470 -14.96 6.27 11.13
C ILE A 470 -14.66 7.71 11.53
N ASP A 471 -15.33 8.67 10.92
CA ASP A 471 -15.36 10.05 11.42
C ASP A 471 -16.76 10.64 11.24
N ILE A 472 -17.14 11.58 12.11
CA ILE A 472 -18.45 12.26 12.06
C ILE A 472 -18.44 13.44 11.07
N ASP A 473 -17.25 13.94 10.71
CA ASP A 473 -17.08 15.11 9.88
C ASP A 473 -16.89 14.71 8.40
N PRO A 474 -17.79 15.10 7.49
CA PRO A 474 -17.69 14.74 6.08
C PRO A 474 -16.36 15.20 5.44
N TYR A 475 -15.88 16.40 5.80
CA TYR A 475 -14.58 16.91 5.31
C TYR A 475 -13.43 15.97 5.65
N VAL A 476 -13.45 15.41 6.87
CA VAL A 476 -12.41 14.51 7.35
C VAL A 476 -12.49 13.16 6.62
N THR A 477 -13.70 12.61 6.46
CA THR A 477 -13.88 11.35 5.72
C THR A 477 -13.52 11.46 4.24
N ASP A 478 -13.84 12.57 3.57
CA ASP A 478 -13.52 12.78 2.16
C ASP A 478 -12.02 12.95 1.95
N ARG A 479 -11.37 13.69 2.85
CA ARG A 479 -9.91 13.81 2.90
C ARG A 479 -9.25 12.44 3.10
N ALA A 480 -9.73 11.65 4.06
CA ALA A 480 -9.20 10.32 4.34
C ALA A 480 -9.33 9.41 3.12
N ARG A 481 -10.53 9.33 2.52
CA ARG A 481 -10.79 8.51 1.32
C ARG A 481 -9.86 8.90 0.17
N ARG A 482 -9.80 10.19 -0.16
CA ARG A 482 -8.92 10.70 -1.21
C ARG A 482 -7.47 10.29 -0.99
N PHE A 483 -6.91 10.51 0.21
CA PHE A 483 -5.49 10.24 0.44
C PHE A 483 -5.17 8.77 0.59
N LEU A 484 -6.09 7.97 1.14
CA LEU A 484 -5.96 6.51 1.13
C LEU A 484 -5.91 5.99 -0.31
N ASP A 485 -6.81 6.46 -1.19
CA ASP A 485 -6.80 6.08 -2.61
C ASP A 485 -5.51 6.54 -3.31
N ASP A 486 -5.11 7.80 -3.11
CA ASP A 486 -3.91 8.40 -3.71
C ASP A 486 -2.61 7.71 -3.24
N THR A 487 -2.65 6.95 -2.14
CA THR A 487 -1.50 6.22 -1.58
C THR A 487 -1.63 4.70 -1.70
N GLY A 488 -2.67 4.20 -2.38
CA GLY A 488 -2.86 2.78 -2.68
C GLY A 488 -3.64 1.97 -1.64
N TYR A 489 -4.16 2.59 -0.58
CA TYR A 489 -4.91 1.96 0.52
C TYR A 489 -6.43 1.94 0.31
N HIS A 490 -6.86 1.75 -0.94
CA HIS A 490 -8.26 1.69 -1.38
C HIS A 490 -9.13 0.63 -0.67
N GLN A 491 -8.51 -0.37 -0.05
CA GLN A 491 -9.16 -1.43 0.73
C GLN A 491 -9.60 -0.99 2.13
N VAL A 492 -9.14 0.17 2.61
CA VAL A 492 -9.58 0.74 3.89
C VAL A 492 -10.98 1.31 3.70
N ARG A 493 -11.93 0.88 4.54
CA ARG A 493 -13.33 1.33 4.46
C ARG A 493 -13.52 2.59 5.29
N VAL A 494 -13.68 3.74 4.63
CA VAL A 494 -13.96 5.01 5.30
C VAL A 494 -15.47 5.21 5.45
N HIS A 495 -15.93 5.37 6.69
CA HIS A 495 -17.33 5.54 7.03
C HIS A 495 -17.60 6.91 7.68
N LEU A 496 -18.63 7.60 7.19
CA LEU A 496 -19.15 8.82 7.78
C LEU A 496 -20.21 8.46 8.82
N GLY A 497 -19.94 8.74 10.09
CA GLY A 497 -20.85 8.42 11.18
C GLY A 497 -20.32 8.78 12.56
N ASP A 498 -21.21 8.74 13.55
CA ASP A 498 -20.86 8.97 14.94
C ASP A 498 -20.02 7.81 15.50
N GLY A 499 -18.79 8.11 15.93
CA GLY A 499 -17.86 7.13 16.48
C GLY A 499 -18.36 6.41 17.74
N GLU A 500 -19.28 6.99 18.51
CA GLU A 500 -19.86 6.32 19.69
C GLU A 500 -20.80 5.17 19.30
N GLN A 501 -21.54 5.31 18.20
CA GLN A 501 -22.66 4.42 17.83
C GLN A 501 -22.40 3.59 16.57
N ALA A 502 -21.71 4.16 15.58
CA ALA A 502 -21.47 3.54 14.29
C ALA A 502 -20.85 2.12 14.39
N PRO A 503 -19.91 1.82 15.30
CA PRO A 503 -19.37 0.46 15.44
C PRO A 503 -20.44 -0.62 15.62
N ALA A 504 -21.54 -0.35 16.32
CA ALA A 504 -22.62 -1.31 16.54
C ALA A 504 -23.40 -1.67 15.26
N THR A 505 -23.34 -0.80 14.24
CA THR A 505 -24.00 -1.03 12.94
C THR A 505 -23.06 -1.59 11.89
N LEU A 506 -21.76 -1.34 12.03
CA LEU A 506 -20.73 -1.71 11.06
C LEU A 506 -20.12 -3.09 11.32
N ALA A 507 -20.20 -3.57 12.57
CA ALA A 507 -19.66 -4.84 12.99
C ALA A 507 -20.63 -5.61 13.88
N GLY A 508 -20.68 -6.92 13.71
CA GLY A 508 -21.43 -7.80 14.61
C GLY A 508 -20.78 -7.90 15.99
N PRO A 509 -21.49 -8.36 17.02
CA PRO A 509 -20.90 -8.62 18.32
C PRO A 509 -19.74 -9.63 18.22
N GLY A 510 -18.61 -9.34 18.86
CA GLY A 510 -17.45 -10.22 18.86
C GLY A 510 -16.83 -10.49 17.49
N SER A 511 -16.85 -9.52 16.58
CA SER A 511 -16.33 -9.66 15.21
C SER A 511 -15.11 -8.78 14.88
N VAL A 512 -14.63 -8.02 15.86
CA VAL A 512 -13.52 -7.07 15.72
C VAL A 512 -12.43 -7.43 16.70
N ASP A 513 -11.18 -7.53 16.24
CA ASP A 513 -10.03 -7.87 17.07
C ASP A 513 -9.47 -6.65 17.80
N ALA A 514 -9.59 -5.46 17.21
CA ALA A 514 -9.22 -4.22 17.87
C ALA A 514 -10.10 -3.01 17.52
N VAL A 515 -10.31 -2.15 18.51
CA VAL A 515 -10.86 -0.80 18.35
C VAL A 515 -9.78 0.22 18.75
N VAL A 516 -9.45 1.11 17.83
CA VAL A 516 -8.43 2.16 18.03
C VAL A 516 -9.08 3.53 17.90
N VAL A 517 -9.15 4.27 19.01
CA VAL A 517 -9.79 5.59 19.05
C VAL A 517 -8.69 6.65 18.95
N THR A 518 -8.76 7.54 17.96
CA THR A 518 -7.77 8.62 17.73
C THR A 518 -8.33 10.00 18.04
N VAL A 519 -9.29 10.04 18.95
CA VAL A 519 -9.90 11.24 19.52
C VAL A 519 -10.06 11.06 21.02
N GLU A 520 -10.09 12.16 21.77
CA GLU A 520 -10.30 12.13 23.21
C GLU A 520 -11.75 11.72 23.53
N ALA A 521 -11.89 10.55 24.14
CA ALA A 521 -13.16 9.99 24.59
C ALA A 521 -13.39 10.33 26.07
N ARG A 522 -14.61 10.72 26.40
CA ARG A 522 -15.01 10.95 27.80
C ARG A 522 -15.49 9.69 28.50
N ASP A 523 -15.94 8.70 27.75
CA ASP A 523 -16.58 7.48 28.25
C ASP A 523 -16.29 6.34 27.26
N ILE A 524 -16.64 5.11 27.62
CA ILE A 524 -16.50 3.93 26.76
C ILE A 524 -17.91 3.43 26.41
N PRO A 525 -18.42 3.76 25.21
CA PRO A 525 -19.70 3.28 24.73
C PRO A 525 -19.79 1.74 24.65
N PRO A 526 -20.97 1.15 24.92
CA PRO A 526 -21.16 -0.30 24.80
C PRO A 526 -20.86 -0.83 23.40
N ALA A 527 -21.05 0.00 22.36
CA ALA A 527 -20.75 -0.37 20.97
C ALA A 527 -19.31 -0.84 20.78
N TRP A 528 -18.35 -0.22 21.48
CA TRP A 528 -16.92 -0.55 21.36
C TRP A 528 -16.61 -1.88 22.06
N ILE A 529 -17.21 -2.12 23.23
CA ILE A 529 -17.02 -3.36 23.99
C ILE A 529 -17.71 -4.53 23.27
N ASN A 530 -18.91 -4.31 22.74
CA ASN A 530 -19.73 -5.37 22.17
C ASN A 530 -19.15 -5.91 20.85
N CYS A 531 -18.58 -5.05 19.99
CA CYS A 531 -17.99 -5.51 18.74
C CYS A 531 -16.68 -6.29 18.94
N LEU A 532 -15.97 -6.07 20.04
CA LEU A 532 -14.69 -6.74 20.32
C LEU A 532 -14.84 -8.24 20.59
N THR A 533 -13.95 -9.03 19.98
CA THR A 533 -13.71 -10.44 20.32
C THR A 533 -13.22 -10.58 21.76
N GLU A 534 -13.39 -11.76 22.35
CA GLU A 534 -12.77 -12.06 23.63
C GLU A 534 -11.24 -12.11 23.45
N GLY A 535 -10.48 -11.43 24.32
CA GLY A 535 -9.06 -11.16 24.10
C GLY A 535 -8.76 -9.99 23.15
N GLY A 536 -9.78 -9.43 22.49
CA GLY A 536 -9.67 -8.25 21.64
C GLY A 536 -9.25 -6.99 22.40
N ARG A 537 -8.77 -5.99 21.67
CA ARG A 537 -8.03 -4.84 22.21
C ARG A 537 -8.78 -3.52 22.01
N LEU A 538 -8.92 -2.72 23.06
CA LEU A 538 -9.35 -1.32 22.93
C LEU A 538 -8.17 -0.42 23.26
N VAL A 539 -7.80 0.47 22.34
CA VAL A 539 -6.84 1.55 22.60
C VAL A 539 -7.57 2.87 22.50
N VAL A 540 -7.65 3.61 23.59
CA VAL A 540 -8.46 4.83 23.68
C VAL A 540 -7.79 5.93 24.49
N PRO A 541 -7.71 7.17 23.95
CA PRO A 541 -7.45 8.38 24.71
C PRO A 541 -8.64 8.69 25.61
N LEU A 542 -8.65 8.11 26.81
CA LEU A 542 -9.71 8.25 27.79
C LEU A 542 -9.45 9.42 28.73
N ARG A 543 -10.44 10.31 28.82
CA ARG A 543 -10.41 11.45 29.74
C ARG A 543 -10.94 11.05 31.11
N ILE A 544 -10.08 11.19 32.13
CA ILE A 544 -10.37 10.92 33.54
C ILE A 544 -10.10 12.20 34.32
N HIS A 545 -11.16 12.82 34.85
CA HIS A 545 -11.12 14.07 35.60
C HIS A 545 -10.34 15.21 34.90
N GLY A 546 -10.52 15.30 33.57
CA GLY A 546 -9.92 16.34 32.73
C GLY A 546 -8.49 16.02 32.24
N TYR A 547 -7.87 14.94 32.71
CA TYR A 547 -6.60 14.45 32.19
C TYR A 547 -6.84 13.34 31.17
N THR A 548 -6.06 13.32 30.10
CA THR A 548 -6.27 12.40 28.97
C THR A 548 -5.14 11.40 28.89
N TRP A 549 -5.51 10.13 28.91
CA TRP A 549 -4.60 9.00 28.93
C TRP A 549 -4.91 8.10 27.75
N SER A 550 -3.92 7.77 26.94
CA SER A 550 -4.02 6.65 26.02
C SER A 550 -3.94 5.37 26.86
N ILE A 551 -5.07 4.67 26.98
CA ILE A 551 -5.19 3.45 27.76
C ILE A 551 -5.46 2.30 26.81
N ALA A 552 -4.67 1.23 26.98
CA ALA A 552 -4.85 -0.01 26.27
C ALA A 552 -5.58 -1.01 27.17
N PHE A 553 -6.62 -1.66 26.65
CA PHE A 553 -7.41 -2.65 27.36
C PHE A 553 -7.43 -3.97 26.60
N THR A 554 -7.46 -5.08 27.36
CA THR A 554 -7.88 -6.40 26.86
C THR A 554 -9.30 -6.69 27.30
N LYS A 555 -10.14 -7.20 26.40
CA LYS A 555 -11.43 -7.76 26.79
C LYS A 555 -11.25 -9.12 27.48
N ARG A 556 -11.70 -9.21 28.73
CA ARG A 556 -11.64 -10.42 29.59
C ARG A 556 -12.98 -10.62 30.30
N ASP A 557 -13.62 -11.76 30.08
CA ASP A 557 -14.91 -12.13 30.66
C ASP A 557 -16.00 -11.06 30.46
N GLY A 558 -16.00 -10.41 29.28
CA GLY A 558 -16.92 -9.31 28.96
C GLY A 558 -16.59 -7.95 29.57
N LEU A 559 -15.54 -7.84 30.37
CA LEU A 559 -15.00 -6.60 30.93
C LEU A 559 -13.80 -6.12 30.11
N LEU A 560 -13.42 -4.84 30.25
CA LEU A 560 -12.12 -4.37 29.77
C LEU A 560 -11.15 -4.22 30.93
N VAL A 561 -9.97 -4.82 30.82
CA VAL A 561 -8.90 -4.73 31.82
C VAL A 561 -7.73 -3.96 31.23
N ALA A 562 -7.31 -2.88 31.89
CA ALA A 562 -6.23 -2.03 31.42
C ALA A 562 -4.88 -2.74 31.50
N ASP A 563 -4.08 -2.63 30.44
CA ASP A 563 -2.73 -3.18 30.35
C ASP A 563 -1.65 -2.08 30.45
N ARG A 564 -1.95 -0.86 29.99
CA ARG A 564 -0.99 0.25 29.92
C ARG A 564 -1.68 1.62 29.96
N PHE A 565 -0.96 2.62 30.47
CA PHE A 565 -1.35 4.03 30.51
C PHE A 565 -0.23 4.89 29.93
N GLU A 566 -0.57 5.81 29.04
CA GLU A 566 0.35 6.81 28.49
C GLU A 566 -0.32 8.19 28.51
N VAL A 567 0.35 9.22 29.00
CA VAL A 567 -0.22 10.58 29.05
C VAL A 567 -0.25 11.16 27.65
N CYS A 568 -1.37 11.76 27.23
CA CYS A 568 -1.50 12.26 25.87
C CYS A 568 -2.49 13.42 25.75
N GLY A 569 -2.57 13.99 24.54
CA GLY A 569 -3.59 14.98 24.17
C GLY A 569 -4.15 14.67 22.78
N PHE A 570 -5.46 14.81 22.63
CA PHE A 570 -6.18 14.60 21.39
C PHE A 570 -7.28 15.65 21.21
N VAL A 571 -7.76 15.83 19.99
CA VAL A 571 -9.00 16.57 19.74
C VAL A 571 -10.17 15.80 20.34
N SER A 572 -11.17 16.50 20.91
CA SER A 572 -12.30 15.84 21.56
C SER A 572 -13.20 15.11 20.56
N LEU A 573 -13.67 13.92 20.93
CA LEU A 573 -14.75 13.23 20.25
C LEU A 573 -16.00 14.14 20.19
N GLN A 574 -16.60 14.20 19.01
CA GLN A 574 -17.78 15.00 18.70
C GLN A 574 -18.99 14.08 18.54
N GLY A 575 -20.19 14.67 18.60
CA GLY A 575 -21.45 13.95 18.45
C GLY A 575 -22.42 14.22 19.61
N PRO A 576 -23.61 13.58 19.61
CA PRO A 576 -24.64 13.76 20.64
C PRO A 576 -24.18 13.39 22.07
N GLY A 577 -23.20 12.49 22.20
CA GLY A 577 -22.58 12.15 23.49
C GLY A 577 -21.61 13.23 24.01
N HIS A 578 -21.34 14.27 23.22
CA HIS A 578 -20.46 15.34 23.65
C HIS A 578 -21.10 16.20 24.76
N ARG A 579 -20.40 16.36 25.89
CA ARG A 579 -20.81 17.14 27.07
C ARG A 579 -19.70 18.09 27.53
N PRO A 580 -19.87 19.42 27.47
CA PRO A 580 -18.84 20.33 27.97
C PRO A 580 -18.62 20.13 29.48
N ASP A 581 -17.41 20.45 29.95
CA ASP A 581 -17.08 20.45 31.37
C ASP A 581 -17.94 21.49 32.09
N HIS A 582 -18.44 21.15 33.28
CA HIS A 582 -19.08 22.15 34.11
C HIS A 582 -18.01 23.13 34.59
N THR A 583 -18.08 24.36 34.10
CA THR A 583 -17.06 25.38 34.30
C THR A 583 -17.62 26.54 35.10
N VAL A 584 -16.91 26.95 36.14
CA VAL A 584 -17.21 28.11 36.97
C VAL A 584 -16.10 29.13 36.81
N GLN A 585 -16.47 30.36 36.47
CA GLN A 585 -15.56 31.50 36.42
C GLN A 585 -15.69 32.28 37.73
N LEU A 586 -14.56 32.50 38.41
CA LEU A 586 -14.45 33.32 39.61
C LEU A 586 -13.57 34.55 39.29
N ARG A 587 -13.67 35.58 40.12
CA ARG A 587 -12.89 36.83 40.05
C ARG A 587 -12.94 37.47 38.67
N GLY A 588 -14.15 37.54 38.09
CA GLY A 588 -14.35 38.16 36.77
C GLY A 588 -13.68 37.41 35.61
N GLY A 589 -13.36 36.12 35.79
CA GLY A 589 -12.72 35.28 34.77
C GLY A 589 -11.23 35.03 35.02
N GLU A 590 -10.64 35.60 36.08
CA GLU A 590 -9.26 35.30 36.47
C GLU A 590 -9.08 33.82 36.81
N ILE A 591 -10.06 33.20 37.48
CA ILE A 591 -9.95 31.82 37.97
C ILE A 591 -11.04 30.97 37.33
N THR A 592 -10.63 29.89 36.67
CA THR A 592 -11.55 28.91 36.08
C THR A 592 -11.51 27.60 36.86
N VAL A 593 -12.62 27.17 37.44
CA VAL A 593 -12.79 25.86 38.09
C VAL A 593 -13.59 24.94 37.18
N ARG A 594 -13.04 23.78 36.81
CA ARG A 594 -13.64 22.81 35.88
C ARG A 594 -13.91 21.48 36.57
N PHE A 595 -15.16 21.03 36.50
CA PHE A 595 -15.60 19.72 36.94
C PHE A 595 -15.85 18.85 35.72
N ALA A 596 -14.93 17.93 35.45
CA ALA A 596 -14.93 17.11 34.24
C ALA A 596 -15.71 15.78 34.38
N ASP A 597 -15.77 15.22 35.59
CA ASP A 597 -16.49 14.00 35.97
C ASP A 597 -17.13 14.21 37.35
N GLY A 598 -18.23 13.52 37.64
CA GLY A 598 -18.99 13.65 38.89
C GLY A 598 -20.06 14.76 38.89
N THR A 599 -20.73 14.95 40.03
CA THR A 599 -21.73 16.01 40.19
C THR A 599 -21.03 17.31 40.61
N PRO A 600 -21.20 18.43 39.89
CA PRO A 600 -20.63 19.71 40.30
C PRO A 600 -21.09 20.10 41.71
N THR A 601 -20.17 20.58 42.54
CA THR A 601 -20.49 21.11 43.87
C THR A 601 -21.01 22.55 43.78
N ASP A 602 -21.72 23.03 44.81
CA ASP A 602 -22.11 24.44 44.89
C ASP A 602 -20.85 25.31 45.04
N THR A 603 -20.64 26.22 44.10
CA THR A 603 -19.48 27.12 44.05
C THR A 603 -19.82 28.57 44.39
N SER A 604 -21.06 28.87 44.75
CA SER A 604 -21.56 30.24 44.94
C SER A 604 -20.81 31.03 46.03
N ARG A 605 -20.14 30.33 46.95
CA ARG A 605 -19.41 30.91 48.08
C ARG A 605 -17.89 30.95 47.89
N LEU A 606 -17.36 30.42 46.78
CA LEU A 606 -15.91 30.37 46.55
C LEU A 606 -15.29 31.77 46.38
N GLU A 607 -16.06 32.75 45.90
CA GLU A 607 -15.58 34.14 45.84
C GLU A 607 -15.22 34.66 47.23
N ALA A 608 -16.12 34.49 48.20
CA ALA A 608 -15.87 34.89 49.57
C ALA A 608 -14.73 34.09 50.21
N ALA A 609 -14.60 32.80 49.86
CA ALA A 609 -13.51 31.96 50.32
C ALA A 609 -12.14 32.52 49.92
N LEU A 610 -12.01 33.01 48.69
CA LEU A 610 -10.78 33.58 48.13
C LEU A 610 -10.39 34.93 48.77
N ASP A 611 -11.31 35.62 49.45
CA ASP A 611 -11.00 36.83 50.24
C ASP A 611 -10.45 36.50 51.65
N MET A 612 -10.55 35.24 52.09
CA MET A 612 -10.06 34.81 53.39
C MET A 612 -8.54 34.56 53.36
N PRO A 613 -7.86 34.62 54.52
CA PRO A 613 -6.45 34.27 54.61
C PRO A 613 -6.19 32.85 54.08
N ARG A 614 -5.14 32.69 53.26
CA ARG A 614 -4.76 31.39 52.71
C ARG A 614 -4.13 30.50 53.78
N THR A 615 -4.45 29.22 53.74
CA THR A 615 -3.73 28.17 54.47
C THR A 615 -2.70 27.52 53.54
N GLU A 616 -1.49 27.29 54.03
CA GLU A 616 -0.37 26.70 53.28
C GLU A 616 0.14 25.44 53.98
N ARG A 617 0.36 24.36 53.21
CA ARG A 617 0.93 23.09 53.69
C ARG A 617 1.97 22.58 52.69
N TRP A 618 3.21 22.38 53.16
CA TRP A 618 4.29 21.78 52.37
C TRP A 618 4.49 20.34 52.78
N THR A 619 4.57 19.45 51.79
CA THR A 619 4.48 18.00 52.02
C THR A 619 5.83 17.34 52.32
N GLY A 620 6.95 18.03 52.05
CA GLY A 620 8.28 17.42 52.02
C GLY A 620 8.50 16.42 50.88
N VAL A 621 7.49 16.17 50.04
CA VAL A 621 7.58 15.25 48.89
C VAL A 621 8.21 16.00 47.73
N THR A 622 9.31 15.46 47.21
CA THR A 622 10.09 16.11 46.15
C THR A 622 10.13 15.31 44.85
N ILE A 623 10.27 16.02 43.73
CA ILE A 623 10.45 15.47 42.38
C ILE A 623 11.56 16.24 41.62
N PRO A 624 12.37 15.54 40.80
CA PRO A 624 13.26 16.21 39.85
C PRO A 624 12.47 17.02 38.81
N GLY A 625 13.06 18.11 38.29
CA GLY A 625 12.35 19.03 37.39
C GLY A 625 11.82 18.45 36.07
N GLN A 626 12.37 17.34 35.60
CA GLN A 626 11.90 16.64 34.39
C GLN A 626 11.11 15.36 34.69
N ALA A 627 10.87 15.03 35.97
CA ALA A 627 10.15 13.82 36.33
C ALA A 627 8.64 13.99 36.10
N PRO A 628 7.98 13.09 35.35
CA PRO A 628 6.53 13.11 35.20
C PRO A 628 5.87 12.81 36.54
N PHE A 629 4.76 13.49 36.83
CA PHE A 629 3.99 13.30 38.06
C PHE A 629 2.50 13.12 37.78
N ASP A 630 2.11 12.80 36.55
CA ASP A 630 0.72 12.63 36.12
C ASP A 630 -0.02 11.55 36.93
N LYS A 631 0.70 10.54 37.40
CA LYS A 631 0.17 9.50 38.30
C LYS A 631 -0.31 10.07 39.65
N LEU A 632 0.32 11.13 40.16
CA LEU A 632 -0.19 11.82 41.34
C LEU A 632 -1.55 12.46 41.04
N MET A 633 -1.74 13.01 39.84
CA MET A 633 -3.03 13.61 39.46
C MET A 633 -4.13 12.54 39.37
N LEU A 634 -3.82 11.38 38.79
CA LEU A 634 -4.74 10.24 38.76
C LEU A 634 -5.04 9.69 40.17
N TRP A 635 -4.03 9.62 41.03
CA TRP A 635 -4.18 9.24 42.44
C TRP A 635 -5.14 10.18 43.17
N LEU A 636 -4.92 11.50 43.07
CA LEU A 636 -5.79 12.49 43.68
C LEU A 636 -7.22 12.40 43.13
N ALA A 637 -7.36 12.27 41.81
CA ALA A 637 -8.67 12.17 41.15
C ALA A 637 -9.47 10.93 41.60
N THR A 638 -8.80 9.81 41.91
CA THR A 638 -9.46 8.57 42.33
C THR A 638 -9.70 8.47 43.85
N HIS A 639 -9.06 9.32 44.65
CA HIS A 639 -9.21 9.35 46.12
C HIS A 639 -10.03 10.54 46.63
N LEU A 640 -10.31 11.52 45.76
CA LEU A 640 -11.16 12.67 46.05
C LEU A 640 -12.53 12.45 45.44
N ASP A 641 -13.28 11.50 46.04
CA ASP A 641 -14.54 10.95 45.54
C ASP A 641 -15.61 12.04 45.24
N THR A 642 -15.60 13.16 45.97
CA THR A 642 -16.52 14.29 45.80
C THR A 642 -15.78 15.62 45.81
N GLY A 643 -16.03 16.45 44.79
CA GLY A 643 -15.50 17.81 44.72
C GLY A 643 -14.15 17.95 44.02
N PHE A 644 -13.62 16.89 43.39
CA PHE A 644 -12.44 17.01 42.54
C PHE A 644 -12.74 17.93 41.35
N ALA A 645 -11.86 18.90 41.14
CA ALA A 645 -11.91 19.85 40.04
C ALA A 645 -10.49 20.13 39.53
N ARG A 646 -10.42 20.76 38.36
CA ARG A 646 -9.19 21.40 37.89
C ARG A 646 -9.34 22.91 37.95
N LEU A 647 -8.30 23.58 38.42
CA LEU A 647 -8.27 25.03 38.54
C LEU A 647 -7.24 25.61 37.58
N ALA A 648 -7.63 26.64 36.84
CA ALA A 648 -6.75 27.43 35.99
C ALA A 648 -6.76 28.90 36.44
N VAL A 649 -5.66 29.60 36.23
CA VAL A 649 -5.57 31.05 36.39
C VAL A 649 -5.25 31.68 35.03
N ASP A 650 -6.04 32.66 34.62
CA ASP A 650 -5.76 33.47 33.43
C ASP A 650 -4.60 34.42 33.72
N LYS A 651 -3.49 34.22 33.02
CA LYS A 651 -2.26 35.00 33.23
C LYS A 651 -2.41 36.49 32.95
N ALA A 652 -3.37 36.90 32.11
CA ALA A 652 -3.61 38.31 31.81
C ALA A 652 -4.42 39.01 32.91
N LEU A 653 -5.15 38.24 33.71
CA LEU A 653 -6.00 38.71 34.80
C LEU A 653 -5.43 38.39 36.19
N ASP A 654 -4.32 37.66 36.26
CA ASP A 654 -3.70 37.16 37.50
C ASP A 654 -3.38 38.30 38.48
N THR A 655 -4.12 38.32 39.58
CA THR A 655 -3.99 39.27 40.69
C THR A 655 -3.03 38.77 41.78
N GLY A 656 -2.54 37.53 41.65
CA GLY A 656 -1.68 36.85 42.63
C GLY A 656 -2.42 36.26 43.83
N VAL A 657 -3.77 36.27 43.82
CA VAL A 657 -4.60 35.65 44.86
C VAL A 657 -4.33 34.15 44.94
N LEU A 658 -4.27 33.49 43.79
CA LEU A 658 -3.73 32.14 43.64
C LEU A 658 -2.27 32.26 43.20
N GLN A 659 -1.41 31.35 43.68
CA GLN A 659 -0.06 31.21 43.13
C GLN A 659 -0.10 30.10 42.07
N PRO A 660 -0.29 30.44 40.78
CA PRO A 660 -0.36 29.42 39.75
C PRO A 660 0.98 28.70 39.60
N SER A 661 0.93 27.38 39.54
CA SER A 661 1.98 26.57 38.94
C SER A 661 2.14 26.97 37.47
N LYS A 662 3.37 27.04 36.95
CA LYS A 662 3.67 27.61 35.62
C LYS A 662 2.78 26.97 34.54
N GLY A 663 1.74 27.67 34.11
CA GLY A 663 0.91 27.36 32.95
C GLY A 663 0.06 26.09 33.03
N SER A 664 -0.26 25.58 34.22
CA SER A 664 -0.93 24.28 34.39
C SER A 664 -2.28 24.39 35.11
N ASP A 665 -3.22 23.52 34.71
CA ASP A 665 -4.45 23.23 35.45
C ASP A 665 -4.10 22.44 36.72
N ALA A 666 -4.36 23.00 37.90
CA ALA A 666 -4.04 22.40 39.19
C ALA A 666 -5.15 21.46 39.69
N ALA A 667 -4.77 20.29 40.20
CA ALA A 667 -5.70 19.40 40.92
C ALA A 667 -6.24 20.13 42.15
N THR A 668 -7.57 20.19 42.27
CA THR A 668 -8.28 21.02 43.24
C THR A 668 -9.38 20.21 43.91
N LEU A 669 -9.50 20.36 45.23
CA LEU A 669 -10.63 19.87 46.01
C LEU A 669 -11.54 21.04 46.36
N VAL A 670 -12.82 20.95 46.01
CA VAL A 670 -13.84 21.95 46.31
C VAL A 670 -14.90 21.33 47.23
N ARG A 671 -15.15 21.95 48.37
CA ARG A 671 -16.26 21.61 49.28
C ARG A 671 -17.00 22.88 49.68
N ASP A 672 -18.20 23.04 49.15
CA ASP A 672 -19.12 24.15 49.43
C ASP A 672 -18.47 25.56 49.37
N ASP A 673 -18.06 26.08 50.53
CA ASP A 673 -17.50 27.41 50.72
C ASP A 673 -15.97 27.43 50.85
N SER A 674 -15.30 26.35 50.47
CA SER A 674 -13.86 26.20 50.61
C SER A 674 -13.25 25.46 49.42
N LEU A 675 -11.99 25.77 49.10
CA LEU A 675 -11.22 25.07 48.08
C LEU A 675 -9.76 24.89 48.49
N ALA A 676 -9.13 23.82 48.02
CA ALA A 676 -7.69 23.59 48.14
C ALA A 676 -7.12 23.11 46.79
N HIS A 677 -5.91 23.53 46.43
CA HIS A 677 -5.24 23.10 45.21
C HIS A 677 -3.78 22.73 45.44
N VAL A 678 -3.29 21.77 44.67
CA VAL A 678 -1.88 21.35 44.68
C VAL A 678 -1.03 22.30 43.83
N LEU A 679 0.12 22.66 44.37
CA LEU A 679 1.17 23.42 43.71
C LEU A 679 2.53 22.80 43.98
N TYR A 680 3.57 23.36 43.38
CA TYR A 680 4.95 22.94 43.62
C TYR A 680 5.90 24.14 43.54
N ARG A 681 6.94 24.13 44.37
CA ARG A 681 8.00 25.16 44.40
C ARG A 681 9.35 24.54 44.12
N LYS A 682 10.24 25.31 43.50
CA LYS A 682 11.65 24.91 43.34
C LYS A 682 12.37 25.09 44.68
N ILE A 683 13.10 24.08 45.12
CA ILE A 683 13.86 24.09 46.39
C ILE A 683 15.38 23.90 46.18
N SER A 684 15.83 23.49 45.00
CA SER A 684 17.24 23.47 44.60
C SER A 684 17.41 23.90 43.15
N ASP A 685 18.52 24.59 42.87
CA ASP A 685 18.95 25.02 41.53
C ASP A 685 19.93 24.06 40.84
N ASP A 686 20.26 22.91 41.45
CA ASP A 686 21.19 21.94 40.88
C ASP A 686 20.57 21.18 39.70
N GLY A 687 21.21 21.22 38.53
CA GLY A 687 20.74 20.54 37.32
C GLY A 687 19.35 21.00 36.87
N ASP A 688 18.42 20.05 36.68
CA ASP A 688 17.00 20.35 36.38
C ASP A 688 16.23 20.92 37.58
N GLY A 689 16.88 21.01 38.74
CA GLY A 689 16.31 21.47 40.00
C GLY A 689 15.47 20.40 40.70
N LEU A 690 15.33 20.57 42.01
CA LEU A 690 14.44 19.76 42.85
C LEU A 690 13.21 20.59 43.19
N TRP A 691 12.03 19.99 43.07
CA TRP A 691 10.75 20.64 43.32
C TRP A 691 10.01 19.94 44.45
N GLU A 692 9.34 20.70 45.31
CA GLU A 692 8.54 20.21 46.44
C GLU A 692 7.07 20.48 46.20
N PHE A 693 6.20 19.49 46.45
CA PHE A 693 4.75 19.68 46.41
C PHE A 693 4.20 20.36 47.67
N GLY A 694 3.23 21.25 47.47
CA GLY A 694 2.50 21.92 48.52
C GLY A 694 1.01 22.08 48.17
N VAL A 695 0.26 22.58 49.14
CA VAL A 695 -1.18 22.83 49.02
C VAL A 695 -1.48 24.24 49.52
N HIS A 696 -2.28 24.97 48.76
CA HIS A 696 -2.92 26.21 49.18
C HIS A 696 -4.42 25.99 49.30
N ALA A 697 -5.00 26.45 50.41
CA ALA A 697 -6.43 26.34 50.67
C ALA A 697 -7.04 27.65 51.15
N TYR A 698 -8.34 27.82 50.88
CA TYR A 698 -9.11 29.04 51.07
C TYR A 698 -10.51 28.67 51.59
N GLY A 699 -11.11 29.56 52.38
CA GLY A 699 -12.44 29.39 52.95
C GLY A 699 -12.45 28.84 54.40
N PRO A 700 -13.64 28.71 55.00
CA PRO A 700 -13.79 28.28 56.40
C PRO A 700 -13.22 26.90 56.73
N GLN A 701 -13.06 26.02 55.73
CA GLN A 701 -12.54 24.65 55.87
C GLN A 701 -11.10 24.52 55.35
N ALA A 702 -10.38 25.63 55.17
CA ALA A 702 -9.06 25.64 54.53
C ALA A 702 -8.04 24.70 55.20
N ASP A 703 -8.00 24.64 56.53
CA ASP A 703 -7.09 23.74 57.25
C ASP A 703 -7.37 22.26 56.95
N ASP A 704 -8.64 21.82 57.03
CA ASP A 704 -9.04 20.43 56.76
C ASP A 704 -8.76 20.03 55.30
N LEU A 705 -9.07 20.91 54.35
CA LEU A 705 -8.82 20.63 52.93
C LEU A 705 -7.32 20.59 52.62
N ALA A 706 -6.53 21.49 53.21
CA ALA A 706 -5.08 21.50 53.03
C ALA A 706 -4.43 20.23 53.59
N ASP A 707 -4.82 19.82 54.80
CA ASP A 707 -4.33 18.60 55.43
C ASP A 707 -4.74 17.36 54.63
N THR A 708 -6.01 17.28 54.19
CA THR A 708 -6.52 16.19 53.34
C THR A 708 -5.69 16.02 52.07
N MET A 709 -5.45 17.09 51.32
CA MET A 709 -4.68 17.01 50.08
C MET A 709 -3.20 16.70 50.33
N ALA A 710 -2.59 17.31 51.36
CA ALA A 710 -1.20 17.07 51.72
C ALA A 710 -0.98 15.61 52.13
N ASP A 711 -1.89 15.05 52.93
CA ASP A 711 -1.88 13.65 53.34
C ASP A 711 -1.99 12.69 52.14
N LEU A 712 -2.81 13.02 51.14
CA LEU A 712 -2.91 12.22 49.92
C LEU A 712 -1.63 12.28 49.08
N VAL A 713 -0.97 13.44 48.97
CA VAL A 713 0.33 13.55 48.28
C VAL A 713 1.40 12.74 49.00
N MET A 714 1.44 12.81 50.34
CA MET A 714 2.36 12.01 51.15
C MET A 714 2.05 10.51 51.08
N ALA A 715 0.77 10.12 51.05
CA ALA A 715 0.35 8.74 50.87
C ALA A 715 0.78 8.20 49.51
N TRP A 716 0.51 8.93 48.43
CA TRP A 716 0.97 8.59 47.08
C TRP A 716 2.47 8.34 47.04
N ASN A 717 3.27 9.26 47.62
CA ASN A 717 4.71 9.10 47.69
C ASN A 717 5.16 7.81 48.37
N ARG A 718 4.43 7.37 49.42
CA ARG A 718 4.76 6.15 50.17
C ARG A 718 4.32 4.86 49.48
N THR A 719 3.16 4.85 48.81
CA THR A 719 2.50 3.59 48.41
C THR A 719 2.26 3.45 46.91
N ALA A 720 2.19 4.55 46.16
CA ALA A 720 1.69 4.53 44.78
C ALA A 720 2.57 5.29 43.77
N ARG A 721 3.67 5.90 44.21
CA ARG A 721 4.57 6.68 43.34
C ARG A 721 5.08 5.89 42.14
N GLU A 722 5.51 4.66 42.38
CA GLU A 722 6.02 3.76 41.33
C GLU A 722 4.94 2.81 40.79
N SER A 723 3.79 2.71 41.46
CA SER A 723 2.70 1.81 41.10
C SER A 723 1.89 2.34 39.91
N THR A 724 1.10 1.47 39.30
CA THR A 724 0.09 1.82 38.28
C THR A 724 -1.20 1.11 38.68
N PRO A 725 -2.34 1.80 38.75
CA PRO A 725 -3.57 1.15 39.19
C PRO A 725 -4.00 0.10 38.19
N THR A 726 -4.59 -0.98 38.69
CA THR A 726 -5.41 -1.86 37.87
C THR A 726 -6.73 -1.16 37.60
N LEU A 727 -7.04 -0.91 36.34
CA LEU A 727 -8.31 -0.32 35.91
C LEU A 727 -9.14 -1.38 35.20
N THR A 728 -10.40 -1.54 35.62
CA THR A 728 -11.40 -2.35 34.93
C THR A 728 -12.62 -1.54 34.54
N ILE A 729 -13.16 -1.79 33.35
CA ILE A 729 -14.35 -1.12 32.83
C ILE A 729 -15.52 -2.10 32.87
N HIS A 730 -16.58 -1.71 33.57
CA HIS A 730 -17.80 -2.50 33.72
C HIS A 730 -18.92 -1.89 32.87
N PRO A 731 -19.37 -2.56 31.81
CA PRO A 731 -20.50 -2.10 31.00
C PRO A 731 -21.79 -2.24 31.80
N THR A 732 -22.50 -1.12 32.02
CA THR A 732 -23.78 -1.04 32.78
C THR A 732 -23.66 -1.32 34.30
N HIS A 733 -24.42 -0.55 35.10
CA HIS A 733 -24.39 -0.49 36.58
C HIS A 733 -24.95 -1.75 37.30
N GLY A 734 -24.58 -2.97 36.89
CA GLY A 734 -25.25 -4.21 37.32
C GLY A 734 -24.36 -5.36 37.76
N HIS A 735 -23.04 -5.32 37.50
CA HIS A 735 -22.14 -6.36 38.00
C HIS A 735 -21.71 -6.04 39.43
N HIS A 736 -21.90 -7.00 40.35
CA HIS A 736 -21.35 -6.92 41.70
C HIS A 736 -19.82 -6.81 41.60
N LEU A 737 -19.26 -5.64 41.88
CA LEU A 737 -17.82 -5.45 42.11
C LEU A 737 -17.45 -6.37 43.30
N VAL A 738 -16.63 -7.38 43.05
CA VAL A 738 -16.29 -8.42 44.05
C VAL A 738 -15.13 -7.95 44.96
N GLU A 739 -15.33 -8.15 46.27
CA GLU A 739 -14.42 -8.26 47.42
C GLU A 739 -13.38 -7.15 47.75
N SER A 740 -12.89 -6.31 46.82
CA SER A 740 -11.80 -5.36 47.09
C SER A 740 -12.19 -3.87 47.14
N ASN A 741 -13.41 -3.49 47.53
CA ASN A 741 -13.87 -2.07 47.66
C ASN A 741 -13.15 -1.05 46.72
N PRO A 742 -13.15 -1.27 45.38
CA PRO A 742 -12.36 -0.47 44.45
C PRO A 742 -12.88 0.97 44.38
N ARG A 743 -12.02 1.90 43.97
CA ARG A 743 -12.42 3.30 43.73
C ARG A 743 -13.15 3.38 42.39
N VAL A 744 -14.41 3.79 42.40
CA VAL A 744 -15.27 3.77 41.20
C VAL A 744 -15.59 5.18 40.73
N ILE A 745 -15.22 5.48 39.49
CA ILE A 745 -15.70 6.67 38.77
C ILE A 745 -16.86 6.21 37.88
N ARG A 746 -18.06 6.73 38.15
CA ARG A 746 -19.26 6.41 37.37
C ARG A 746 -19.39 7.35 36.19
N LYS A 747 -19.46 6.79 34.98
CA LYS A 747 -19.75 7.52 33.74
C LYS A 747 -21.09 7.05 33.15
N PRO A 748 -21.68 7.81 32.21
CA PRO A 748 -22.98 7.45 31.63
C PRO A 748 -23.09 6.02 31.07
N HIS A 749 -22.03 5.48 30.47
CA HIS A 749 -22.02 4.17 29.83
C HIS A 749 -21.31 3.08 30.65
N ALA A 750 -20.29 3.43 31.41
CA ALA A 750 -19.48 2.45 32.14
C ALA A 750 -19.01 2.94 33.52
N ASP A 751 -18.82 1.99 34.42
CA ASP A 751 -18.14 2.20 35.69
C ASP A 751 -16.64 1.90 35.54
N LEU A 752 -15.79 2.86 35.90
CA LEU A 752 -14.33 2.73 35.90
C LEU A 752 -13.89 2.38 37.32
N ALA A 753 -13.48 1.14 37.55
CA ALA A 753 -13.02 0.66 38.85
C ALA A 753 -11.49 0.62 38.92
N PHE A 754 -10.90 1.38 39.83
CA PHE A 754 -9.47 1.47 40.10
C PHE A 754 -9.10 0.72 41.38
N ASP A 755 -8.03 -0.07 41.30
CA ASP A 755 -7.38 -0.74 42.42
C ASP A 755 -5.88 -0.37 42.41
N TRP A 756 -5.38 0.22 43.51
CA TRP A 756 -4.09 0.92 43.57
C TRP A 756 -3.01 0.18 44.35
#